data_AF-A0A8C7ZG43-F1
#
_entry.id   AF-A0A8C7ZG43-F1
#
_cell.length_a   1.000
_cell.length_b   1.000
_cell.length_c   1.000
_cell.angle_alpha   90.00
_cell.angle_beta   90.00
_cell.angle_gamma   90.00
#
_symmetry.space_group_name_H-M   'P 1'
#
loop_
_entity.id
_entity.type
_entity.pdbx_description
1 polymer ?
#
loop_
_entity_poly.entity_id
_entity_poly.type
_entity_poly.pdbx_seq_one_letter_code
_entity_poly.pdbx_strand_id
1 'polypeptide(L)'
;MFFSPFLVLCAKNLAKKDFFRLPDPFAKVVVDGSGQCHSTDTVRNTLDPKWNQHYDLYIGKADSITISVWNHKKIHKKQGAGFLGCVRLLSNTINRLKDTGYQRLDLNKLGPNDNDTVRGQIVVSLQSRDRIGTGGPVVDCSRLFDNDLPDGWEERRTTSGRIQYLNHITRTTQWERPTRPASEYSSPSGRPSSCVVDENTPVMTPVNGAVASCPIGEQRVQERRVRSQRHRNYMSRTHLHTPPDLPEGYVKFCPNRSLTLHPRPSLSDPFQCSSNQSQLKDQGGPVGPPQALSPAQLPEEAECLTVPKYKRDLVQKLKILRQELSQHQPQAGHCRIEVSREEIFEESYRQVMKMRPKDLWKRLMIKFRGEEGLDYGGVAREWLYLLSHEMLNPYYGLFQYSRDDIYTLQINPDSAVNPEHLSYFHFVGRIMGLAVFHGHYIDGGFTLPFYKQLLGKPITLDDMESVDPDLHNSLVWILGNDITGVLDHTFCVEHSAYGEIIPHELKPNGKSISVTEDTKKEYVRLYVNWRFLHGIEAQFLALQKGFNEVIPQHLLKAFDEKELELIVCGLGKIDIVDWRSNTRLKHCTTDSNIVKWFWKAVESFDEERRARLLQFVTGSSRVPLQGFKALQGAAGPRLFTIHQIDANANNLPKAHTCFNRIDIPPYESYEKLYDKLLTAIEETCGFAVE
;
A
#
# COMPACT_ATOMS: atom_id res chain seq x y z
N MET A 1 3.97 51.53 15.18
CA MET A 1 4.26 50.19 14.66
C MET A 1 5.74 50.11 14.35
N PHE A 2 6.33 48.92 14.36
CA PHE A 2 7.65 48.66 13.80
C PHE A 2 7.54 47.60 12.70
N PHE A 3 8.46 47.68 11.74
CA PHE A 3 8.60 46.74 10.63
C PHE A 3 9.52 45.60 11.09
N SER A 4 9.06 44.35 11.05
CA SER A 4 9.81 43.20 11.55
C SER A 4 9.78 42.06 10.54
N PRO A 5 10.92 41.72 9.91
CA PRO A 5 11.06 40.49 9.14
C PRO A 5 10.81 39.29 10.05
N PHE A 6 9.88 38.44 9.64
CA PHE A 6 9.41 37.26 10.35
C PHE A 6 9.57 36.04 9.45
N LEU A 7 10.40 35.07 9.88
CA LEU A 7 10.67 33.84 9.14
C LEU A 7 9.95 32.66 9.79
N VAL A 8 9.16 31.91 9.01
CA VAL A 8 8.68 30.58 9.35
C VAL A 8 9.59 29.54 8.69
N LEU A 9 10.47 28.93 9.48
CA LEU A 9 11.49 28.00 8.97
C LEU A 9 10.88 26.61 8.72
N CYS A 10 10.41 25.95 9.79
CA CYS A 10 9.93 24.57 9.73
C CYS A 10 9.02 24.25 10.92
N ALA A 11 8.32 23.12 10.86
CA ALA A 11 7.80 22.43 12.03
C ALA A 11 8.39 21.02 12.13
N LYS A 12 8.27 20.40 13.30
CA LYS A 12 8.72 19.03 13.58
C LYS A 12 7.73 18.25 14.43
N ASN A 13 7.69 16.92 14.27
CA ASN A 13 6.94 15.97 15.08
C ASN A 13 5.45 16.34 15.25
N LEU A 14 4.81 16.79 14.16
CA LEU A 14 3.40 17.17 14.14
C LEU A 14 2.48 16.00 14.51
N ALA A 15 1.29 16.30 15.06
CA ALA A 15 0.30 15.28 15.39
C ALA A 15 -0.22 14.54 14.13
N LYS A 16 0.12 13.25 14.00
CA LYS A 16 -0.43 12.35 12.97
C LYS A 16 -1.91 12.04 13.25
N LYS A 17 -2.82 12.92 12.80
CA LYS A 17 -4.28 12.81 13.00
C LYS A 17 -5.01 11.82 12.08
N ASP A 18 -4.29 11.07 11.25
CA ASP A 18 -4.81 9.93 10.48
C ASP A 18 -3.80 8.79 10.56
N PHE A 19 -4.20 7.60 11.00
CA PHE A 19 -3.29 6.45 11.08
C PHE A 19 -2.70 6.09 9.71
N PHE A 20 -3.53 6.18 8.67
CA PHE A 20 -3.19 5.78 7.29
C PHE A 20 -2.62 6.91 6.43
N ARG A 21 -2.44 8.14 6.94
CA ARG A 21 -1.92 9.26 6.13
C ARG A 21 -1.08 10.23 6.93
N LEU A 22 -0.02 10.72 6.30
CA LEU A 22 0.66 11.93 6.75
C LEU A 22 -0.15 13.18 6.28
N PRO A 23 -0.22 14.24 7.11
CA PRO A 23 -0.90 15.47 6.75
C PRO A 23 -0.15 16.20 5.64
N ASP A 24 -0.83 17.20 5.07
CA ASP A 24 -0.22 18.21 4.18
C ASP A 24 -0.16 19.54 4.94
N PRO A 25 0.84 19.74 5.82
CA PRO A 25 0.91 20.92 6.68
C PRO A 25 1.30 22.22 5.94
N PHE A 26 0.58 23.28 6.27
CA PHE A 26 0.97 24.68 6.06
C PHE A 26 0.81 25.46 7.37
N ALA A 27 1.60 26.53 7.55
CA ALA A 27 1.47 27.45 8.67
C ALA A 27 0.77 28.75 8.24
N LYS A 28 -0.09 29.28 9.09
CA LYS A 28 -0.82 30.53 8.93
C LYS A 28 -0.44 31.49 10.06
N VAL A 29 0.11 32.64 9.70
CA VAL A 29 0.56 33.69 10.63
C VAL A 29 -0.46 34.83 10.62
N VAL A 30 -1.00 35.17 11.79
CA VAL A 30 -1.97 36.26 11.98
C VAL A 30 -1.41 37.27 12.99
N VAL A 31 -1.56 38.56 12.73
CA VAL A 31 -1.24 39.64 13.68
C VAL A 31 -2.54 40.20 14.23
N ASP A 32 -2.85 39.86 15.49
CA ASP A 32 -4.16 40.06 16.10
C ASP A 32 -4.56 41.55 16.21
N GLY A 33 -3.59 42.47 16.27
CA GLY A 33 -3.81 43.92 16.39
C GLY A 33 -3.97 44.68 15.07
N SER A 34 -3.41 44.15 13.97
CA SER A 34 -3.44 44.79 12.64
C SER A 34 -4.26 44.02 11.60
N GLY A 35 -4.77 42.83 11.96
CA GLY A 35 -5.56 41.96 11.08
C GLY A 35 -4.75 41.30 9.95
N GLN A 36 -3.43 41.49 9.93
CA GLN A 36 -2.56 40.93 8.89
C GLN A 36 -2.55 39.40 8.95
N CYS A 37 -2.56 38.77 7.78
CA CYS A 37 -2.76 37.33 7.64
C CYS A 37 -1.93 36.79 6.47
N HIS A 38 -0.89 36.02 6.79
CA HIS A 38 -0.01 35.34 5.82
C HIS A 38 -0.13 33.82 5.97
N SER A 39 0.28 33.07 4.95
CA SER A 39 0.29 31.60 5.00
C SER A 39 1.42 31.04 4.14
N THR A 40 2.01 29.94 4.58
CA THR A 40 3.07 29.24 3.86
C THR A 40 2.52 28.40 2.71
N ASP A 41 3.41 27.98 1.83
CA ASP A 41 3.13 26.85 0.94
C ASP A 41 2.75 25.60 1.76
N THR A 42 2.01 24.70 1.11
CA THR A 42 1.63 23.41 1.67
C THR A 42 2.68 22.36 1.32
N VAL A 43 3.38 21.83 2.33
CA VAL A 43 4.28 20.70 2.14
C VAL A 43 3.46 19.42 2.23
N ARG A 44 3.62 18.49 1.28
CA ARG A 44 2.81 17.26 1.22
C ARG A 44 3.41 16.12 2.05
N ASN A 45 2.55 15.25 2.57
CA ASN A 45 2.87 13.95 3.19
C ASN A 45 3.99 14.03 4.27
N THR A 46 3.90 14.92 5.25
CA THR A 46 4.97 15.05 6.27
C THR A 46 4.50 15.46 7.66
N LEU A 47 5.23 15.05 8.70
CA LEU A 47 5.12 15.55 10.07
C LEU A 47 6.18 16.61 10.41
N ASP A 48 7.14 16.84 9.50
CA ASP A 48 8.33 17.67 9.69
C ASP A 48 8.55 18.63 8.50
N PRO A 49 7.57 19.52 8.19
CA PRO A 49 7.63 20.39 7.03
C PRO A 49 8.69 21.47 7.15
N LYS A 50 9.35 21.79 6.03
CA LYS A 50 10.25 22.93 5.89
C LYS A 50 9.63 23.91 4.90
N TRP A 51 9.47 25.16 5.31
CA TRP A 51 8.82 26.22 4.52
C TRP A 51 9.79 27.34 4.13
N ASN A 52 10.71 27.71 5.05
CA ASN A 52 11.71 28.77 4.85
C ASN A 52 11.13 30.10 4.33
N GLN A 53 9.87 30.44 4.68
CA GLN A 53 9.19 31.62 4.15
C GLN A 53 9.31 32.84 5.06
N HIS A 54 9.56 33.99 4.44
CA HIS A 54 9.71 35.30 5.10
C HIS A 54 8.48 36.19 4.86
N TYR A 55 8.03 36.89 5.90
CA TYR A 55 6.96 37.89 5.86
C TYR A 55 7.39 39.18 6.57
N ASP A 56 7.02 40.33 6.03
CA ASP A 56 7.22 41.62 6.69
C ASP A 56 5.98 42.00 7.53
N LEU A 57 6.07 41.80 8.85
CA LEU A 57 4.95 42.05 9.76
C LEU A 57 4.97 43.48 10.31
N TYR A 58 3.78 44.09 10.40
CA TYR A 58 3.57 45.42 10.96
C TYR A 58 3.00 45.26 12.37
N ILE A 59 3.86 45.42 13.37
CA ILE A 59 3.54 45.09 14.77
C ILE A 59 3.38 46.38 15.57
N GLY A 60 2.21 46.59 16.17
CA GLY A 60 1.94 47.63 17.18
C GLY A 60 2.39 47.23 18.59
N LYS A 61 2.33 48.17 19.53
CA LYS A 61 2.90 47.99 20.89
C LYS A 61 2.13 47.00 21.78
N ALA A 62 0.86 46.72 21.45
CA ALA A 62 -0.02 45.83 22.21
C ALA A 62 -0.37 44.54 21.45
N ASP A 63 0.15 44.39 20.23
CA ASP A 63 -0.24 43.36 19.29
C ASP A 63 0.31 41.99 19.71
N SER A 64 -0.35 40.94 19.24
CA SER A 64 0.11 39.55 19.40
C SER A 64 0.12 38.84 18.05
N ILE A 65 1.03 37.87 17.89
CA ILE A 65 1.15 37.06 16.67
C ILE A 65 0.64 35.66 16.98
N THR A 66 -0.40 35.24 16.26
CA THR A 66 -0.95 33.88 16.32
C THR A 66 -0.47 33.08 15.12
N ILE A 67 0.34 32.06 15.35
CA ILE A 67 0.88 31.16 14.34
C ILE A 67 0.12 29.83 14.46
N SER A 68 -0.53 29.36 13.40
CA SER A 68 -1.36 28.14 13.44
C SER A 68 -1.03 27.20 12.29
N VAL A 69 -0.84 25.92 12.56
CA VAL A 69 -0.47 24.89 11.58
C VAL A 69 -1.71 24.07 11.21
N TRP A 70 -1.92 23.83 9.92
CA TRP A 70 -3.12 23.23 9.36
C TRP A 70 -2.79 22.19 8.28
N ASN A 71 -3.51 21.07 8.29
CA ASN A 71 -3.51 20.03 7.27
C ASN A 71 -4.47 20.42 6.12
N HIS A 72 -3.90 20.75 4.96
CA HIS A 72 -4.63 21.15 3.76
C HIS A 72 -5.67 20.11 3.32
N LYS A 73 -5.35 18.81 3.36
CA LYS A 73 -6.26 17.68 3.02
C LYS A 73 -7.57 17.65 3.82
N LYS A 74 -7.63 18.29 4.99
CA LYS A 74 -8.78 18.26 5.89
C LYS A 74 -9.46 19.62 6.11
N ILE A 75 -8.89 20.73 5.65
CA ILE A 75 -9.43 22.07 5.92
C ILE A 75 -10.85 22.27 5.36
N HIS A 76 -11.18 21.60 4.26
CA HIS A 76 -12.51 21.64 3.62
C HIS A 76 -13.52 20.62 4.20
N LYS A 77 -13.12 19.66 5.05
CA LYS A 77 -14.03 18.58 5.51
C LYS A 77 -14.99 19.05 6.62
N LYS A 78 -14.51 19.81 7.62
CA LYS A 78 -15.31 20.54 8.63
C LYS A 78 -14.49 21.69 9.22
N GLN A 79 -15.14 22.72 9.77
CA GLN A 79 -14.46 23.77 10.55
C GLN A 79 -13.64 23.13 11.70
N GLY A 80 -12.37 23.52 11.82
CA GLY A 80 -11.42 22.94 12.79
C GLY A 80 -10.76 21.61 12.37
N ALA A 81 -11.36 20.80 11.49
CA ALA A 81 -10.88 19.43 11.22
C ALA A 81 -9.47 19.33 10.58
N GLY A 82 -8.94 20.43 10.04
CA GLY A 82 -7.56 20.51 9.56
C GLY A 82 -6.53 20.94 10.62
N PHE A 83 -6.92 21.37 11.81
CA PHE A 83 -6.00 21.96 12.79
C PHE A 83 -4.92 20.97 13.25
N LEU A 84 -3.65 21.39 13.36
CA LEU A 84 -2.53 20.58 13.87
C LEU A 84 -1.89 21.16 15.14
N GLY A 85 -2.06 22.45 15.41
CA GLY A 85 -1.53 23.14 16.60
C GLY A 85 -1.26 24.63 16.35
N CYS A 86 -1.10 25.43 17.41
CA CYS A 86 -0.77 26.86 17.31
C CYS A 86 0.14 27.38 18.42
N VAL A 87 0.81 28.50 18.17
CA VAL A 87 1.52 29.31 19.17
C VAL A 87 1.00 30.73 19.12
N ARG A 88 0.75 31.35 20.27
CA ARG A 88 0.37 32.76 20.37
C ARG A 88 1.42 33.55 21.13
N LEU A 89 2.15 34.40 20.41
CA LEU A 89 3.17 35.28 20.95
C LEU A 89 2.54 36.61 21.39
N LEU A 90 2.43 36.82 22.71
CA LEU A 90 2.02 38.11 23.28
C LEU A 90 3.10 39.18 23.06
N SER A 91 2.73 40.46 23.05
CA SER A 91 3.64 41.60 22.88
C SER A 91 4.92 41.52 23.73
N ASN A 92 4.79 41.19 25.02
CA ASN A 92 5.92 40.98 25.94
C ASN A 92 6.84 39.81 25.53
N THR A 93 6.31 38.77 24.88
CA THR A 93 7.12 37.68 24.32
C THR A 93 7.76 38.09 23.00
N ILE A 94 7.04 38.77 22.11
CA ILE A 94 7.58 39.30 20.84
C ILE A 94 8.80 40.19 21.14
N ASN A 95 8.70 41.10 22.10
CA ASN A 95 9.79 41.99 22.51
C ASN A 95 11.02 41.26 23.10
N ARG A 96 10.88 40.00 23.55
CA ARG A 96 12.00 39.17 24.06
C ARG A 96 12.60 38.25 23.00
N LEU A 97 11.80 37.80 22.02
CA LEU A 97 12.24 36.88 20.95
C LEU A 97 12.75 37.62 19.70
N LYS A 98 12.58 38.93 19.65
CA LYS A 98 13.10 39.79 18.59
C LYS A 98 14.63 39.88 18.69
N ASP A 99 15.30 39.73 17.55
CA ASP A 99 16.77 39.77 17.39
C ASP A 99 17.54 38.63 18.11
N THR A 100 16.85 37.64 18.69
CA THR A 100 17.48 36.46 19.33
C THR A 100 17.71 35.28 18.38
N GLY A 101 17.52 35.46 17.08
CA GLY A 101 17.68 34.41 16.07
C GLY A 101 16.55 33.37 16.08
N TYR A 102 16.86 32.14 15.67
CA TYR A 102 15.87 31.06 15.56
C TYR A 102 15.33 30.60 16.91
N GLN A 103 14.01 30.62 17.05
CA GLN A 103 13.26 30.22 18.24
C GLN A 103 12.42 28.98 17.96
N ARG A 104 12.57 27.95 18.79
CA ARG A 104 11.78 26.71 18.77
C ARG A 104 10.65 26.84 19.78
N LEU A 105 9.42 26.59 19.36
CA LEU A 105 8.20 26.87 20.13
C LEU A 105 7.25 25.67 20.05
N ASP A 106 6.80 25.14 21.18
CA ASP A 106 5.86 24.01 21.23
C ASP A 106 4.45 24.39 20.78
N LEU A 107 3.86 23.56 19.93
CA LEU A 107 2.50 23.76 19.45
C LEU A 107 1.47 23.43 20.54
N ASN A 108 0.50 24.31 20.72
CA ASN A 108 -0.55 24.25 21.72
C ASN A 108 -1.94 24.17 21.07
N LYS A 109 -2.97 23.89 21.88
CA LYS A 109 -4.39 23.93 21.47
C LYS A 109 -4.88 25.38 21.30
N LEU A 110 -5.98 25.58 20.55
CA LEU A 110 -6.60 26.90 20.39
C LEU A 110 -7.37 27.33 21.65
N GLY A 111 -8.04 26.38 22.32
CA GLY A 111 -8.68 26.56 23.61
C GLY A 111 -8.44 25.37 24.57
N PRO A 112 -8.62 25.58 25.89
CA PRO A 112 -8.41 24.53 26.89
C PRO A 112 -9.41 23.36 26.77
N ASN A 113 -10.58 23.60 26.17
CA ASN A 113 -11.65 22.61 26.00
C ASN A 113 -11.58 21.85 24.66
N ASP A 114 -10.57 22.07 23.81
CA ASP A 114 -10.45 21.36 22.54
C ASP A 114 -10.02 19.90 22.77
N ASN A 115 -10.79 18.94 22.27
CA ASN A 115 -10.43 17.52 22.27
C ASN A 115 -9.37 17.15 21.22
N ASP A 116 -8.85 18.12 20.47
CA ASP A 116 -7.83 17.91 19.44
C ASP A 116 -6.48 17.50 20.05
N THR A 117 -5.94 16.36 19.60
CA THR A 117 -4.54 15.98 19.88
C THR A 117 -3.61 16.93 19.13
N VAL A 118 -2.82 17.70 19.87
CA VAL A 118 -1.76 18.56 19.34
C VAL A 118 -0.41 18.00 19.80
N ARG A 119 0.57 18.02 18.90
CA ARG A 119 1.96 17.61 19.13
C ARG A 119 2.84 18.36 18.14
N GLY A 120 4.09 18.60 18.52
CA GLY A 120 5.12 19.11 17.62
C GLY A 120 5.59 20.50 18.00
N GLN A 121 6.62 20.96 17.30
CA GLN A 121 7.29 22.24 17.51
C GLN A 121 7.36 23.01 16.21
N ILE A 122 7.32 24.33 16.27
CA ILE A 122 7.56 25.23 15.14
C ILE A 122 8.81 26.06 15.38
N VAL A 123 9.59 26.31 14.33
CA VAL A 123 10.82 27.11 14.37
C VAL A 123 10.59 28.40 13.57
N VAL A 124 10.74 29.54 14.24
CA VAL A 124 10.56 30.88 13.66
C VAL A 124 11.71 31.81 14.03
N SER A 125 11.81 32.96 13.36
CA SER A 125 12.79 34.01 13.70
C SER A 125 12.17 35.40 13.51
N LEU A 126 12.50 36.35 14.39
CA LEU A 126 11.98 37.72 14.39
C LEU A 126 13.15 38.70 14.45
N GLN A 127 13.17 39.72 13.59
CA GLN A 127 14.29 40.68 13.51
C GLN A 127 13.82 42.14 13.54
N SER A 128 14.68 43.06 13.99
CA SER A 128 14.52 44.50 13.76
C SER A 128 15.16 44.92 12.45
N ARG A 129 14.45 45.79 11.70
CA ARG A 129 14.97 46.41 10.48
C ARG A 129 16.17 47.35 10.73
N ASP A 130 16.43 47.73 11.98
CA ASP A 130 17.49 48.67 12.38
C ASP A 130 18.91 48.07 12.40
N ARG A 131 19.09 46.79 12.04
CA ARG A 131 20.39 46.12 11.94
C ARG A 131 20.59 45.38 10.61
N ILE A 132 20.60 46.13 9.50
CA ILE A 132 21.26 45.66 8.27
C ILE A 132 22.78 45.83 8.45
N GLY A 133 23.39 44.94 9.22
CA GLY A 133 24.83 44.93 9.49
C GLY A 133 25.37 43.51 9.43
N THR A 134 26.24 43.25 8.44
CA THR A 134 27.08 42.04 8.25
C THR A 134 26.50 40.74 8.81
N GLY A 135 25.96 39.89 7.93
CA GLY A 135 25.32 38.63 8.31
C GLY A 135 26.13 37.85 9.35
N GLY A 136 25.48 37.58 10.49
CA GLY A 136 26.03 36.66 11.50
C GLY A 136 26.39 35.32 10.86
N PRO A 137 27.37 34.58 11.42
CA PRO A 137 27.91 33.40 10.77
C PRO A 137 26.80 32.44 10.38
N VAL A 138 26.90 31.87 9.17
CA VAL A 138 26.02 30.78 8.74
C VAL A 138 26.22 29.63 9.71
N VAL A 139 25.30 29.50 10.68
CA VAL A 139 25.36 28.45 11.68
C VAL A 139 25.15 27.14 10.96
N ASP A 140 26.22 26.34 10.88
CA ASP A 140 26.17 25.01 10.30
C ASP A 140 25.12 24.18 11.05
N CYS A 141 24.00 23.94 10.36
CA CYS A 141 22.85 23.25 10.91
C CYS A 141 23.11 21.75 11.13
N SER A 142 24.28 21.21 10.73
CA SER A 142 24.70 19.84 11.06
C SER A 142 24.72 19.57 12.57
N ARG A 143 24.98 20.59 13.40
CA ARG A 143 25.15 20.46 14.87
C ARG A 143 23.90 20.74 15.69
N LEU A 144 22.73 20.91 15.05
CA LEU A 144 21.42 20.99 15.71
C LEU A 144 20.72 19.63 15.83
N PHE A 145 21.48 18.56 15.63
CA PHE A 145 21.09 17.17 15.80
C PHE A 145 21.98 16.58 16.89
N ASP A 146 21.35 15.94 17.87
CA ASP A 146 21.93 15.26 19.03
C ASP A 146 23.02 16.02 19.82
N ASN A 147 22.64 16.76 20.88
CA ASN A 147 23.28 16.64 22.21
C ASN A 147 22.68 17.46 23.38
N ASP A 148 21.62 18.25 23.21
CA ASP A 148 21.04 18.97 24.36
C ASP A 148 20.35 18.02 25.37
N LEU A 149 20.40 18.36 26.66
CA LEU A 149 19.71 17.66 27.74
C LEU A 149 18.32 18.25 28.02
N PRO A 150 17.39 17.48 28.62
CA PRO A 150 16.09 18.02 29.05
C PRO A 150 16.24 19.11 30.13
N ASP A 151 15.25 20.00 30.22
CA ASP A 151 15.28 21.16 31.11
C ASP A 151 15.60 20.80 32.57
N GLY A 152 16.56 21.52 33.15
CA GLY A 152 16.98 21.39 34.55
C GLY A 152 18.03 20.30 34.82
N TRP A 153 18.65 19.72 33.79
CA TRP A 153 19.76 18.77 33.91
C TRP A 153 21.10 19.36 33.42
N GLU A 154 22.19 19.09 34.14
CA GLU A 154 23.59 19.42 33.77
C GLU A 154 24.40 18.16 33.49
N GLU A 155 25.19 18.13 32.41
CA GLU A 155 26.27 17.14 32.25
C GLU A 155 27.51 17.58 33.03
N ARG A 156 27.96 16.75 33.98
CA ARG A 156 29.12 17.04 34.82
C ARG A 156 30.12 15.89 34.77
N ARG A 157 31.40 16.21 34.56
CA ARG A 157 32.48 15.21 34.55
C ARG A 157 33.11 15.08 35.92
N THR A 158 33.22 13.84 36.40
CA THR A 158 33.92 13.51 37.64
C THR A 158 35.44 13.62 37.45
N THR A 159 36.20 13.66 38.54
CA THR A 159 37.68 13.64 38.53
C THR A 159 38.27 12.37 37.89
N SER A 160 37.47 11.33 37.68
CA SER A 160 37.84 10.12 36.92
C SER A 160 37.57 10.22 35.40
N GLY A 161 37.13 11.39 34.92
CA GLY A 161 36.74 11.62 33.52
C GLY A 161 35.35 11.10 33.14
N ARG A 162 34.73 10.23 33.97
CA ARG A 162 33.37 9.72 33.74
C ARG A 162 32.32 10.82 33.82
N ILE A 163 31.39 10.79 32.87
CA ILE A 163 30.23 11.65 32.77
C ILE A 163 29.18 11.26 33.81
N GLN A 164 28.51 12.23 34.41
CA GLN A 164 27.41 12.09 35.36
C GLN A 164 26.39 13.23 35.13
N TYR A 165 25.10 12.96 35.27
CA TYR A 165 24.03 13.93 35.05
C TYR A 165 23.47 14.42 36.38
N LEU A 166 23.43 15.74 36.59
CA LEU A 166 22.93 16.39 37.81
C LEU A 166 21.53 16.98 37.57
N ASN A 167 20.58 16.63 38.43
CA ASN A 167 19.26 17.26 38.47
C ASN A 167 19.32 18.53 39.35
N HIS A 168 19.06 19.71 38.78
CA HIS A 168 19.12 20.97 39.55
C HIS A 168 17.95 21.18 40.52
N ILE A 169 16.86 20.43 40.37
CA ILE A 169 15.61 20.57 41.15
C ILE A 169 15.63 19.63 42.36
N THR A 170 15.88 18.33 42.17
CA THR A 170 16.02 17.34 43.25
C THR A 170 17.40 17.32 43.89
N ARG A 171 18.42 17.93 43.24
CA ARG A 171 19.84 17.90 43.62
C ARG A 171 20.48 16.51 43.66
N THR A 172 19.87 15.52 43.00
CA THR A 172 20.41 14.16 42.84
C THR A 172 21.25 14.04 41.58
N THR A 173 22.22 13.11 41.56
CA THR A 173 23.00 12.76 40.37
C THR A 173 22.73 11.33 39.91
N GLN A 174 22.87 11.08 38.61
CA GLN A 174 22.70 9.76 37.97
C GLN A 174 23.72 9.54 36.85
N TRP A 175 23.94 8.30 36.46
CA TRP A 175 24.91 7.94 35.40
C TRP A 175 24.28 7.82 34.01
N GLU A 176 22.98 7.55 33.94
CA GLU A 176 22.21 7.41 32.69
C GLU A 176 21.72 8.76 32.16
N ARG A 177 21.69 8.93 30.83
CA ARG A 177 21.30 10.20 30.21
C ARG A 177 19.79 10.48 30.41
N PRO A 178 19.41 11.61 31.04
CA PRO A 178 18.01 11.96 31.23
C PRO A 178 17.24 12.13 29.91
N THR A 179 16.00 11.64 29.88
CA THR A 179 15.09 11.74 28.72
C THR A 179 13.86 12.62 28.99
N ARG A 180 13.70 13.15 30.21
CA ARG A 180 12.58 14.01 30.64
C ARG A 180 13.05 15.17 31.54
N PRO A 181 12.30 16.28 31.61
CA PRO A 181 12.64 17.42 32.46
C PRO A 181 12.85 17.05 33.93
N ALA A 182 13.77 17.75 34.59
CA ALA A 182 14.20 17.52 35.95
C ALA A 182 13.08 17.60 37.01
N SER A 183 11.99 18.31 36.69
CA SER A 183 10.85 18.55 37.57
C SER A 183 9.97 17.31 37.80
N GLU A 184 9.84 16.42 36.82
CA GLU A 184 9.00 15.21 36.94
C GLU A 184 9.52 14.25 38.04
N TYR A 185 10.83 14.27 38.30
CA TYR A 185 11.51 13.42 39.27
C TYR A 185 11.30 13.85 40.74
N SER A 186 10.55 14.92 41.00
CA SER A 186 10.38 15.52 42.34
C SER A 186 9.22 14.96 43.18
N SER A 187 8.52 13.92 42.73
CA SER A 187 7.32 13.37 43.39
C SER A 187 7.65 12.35 44.50
N PRO A 188 7.32 12.59 45.79
CA PRO A 188 7.73 11.73 46.90
C PRO A 188 6.70 10.64 47.23
N SER A 189 6.77 9.48 46.56
CA SER A 189 6.09 8.23 47.00
C SER A 189 6.84 6.98 46.53
N GLY A 190 8.10 6.82 46.96
CA GLY A 190 9.01 5.82 46.41
C GLY A 190 9.22 4.56 47.26
N ARG A 191 9.79 3.54 46.61
CA ARG A 191 10.89 2.73 47.18
C ARG A 191 11.96 2.51 46.08
N PRO A 192 13.26 2.71 46.38
CA PRO A 192 14.35 2.24 45.53
C PRO A 192 14.66 0.76 45.82
N SER A 193 15.20 0.04 44.83
CA SER A 193 15.57 -1.38 44.95
C SER A 193 17.08 -1.55 45.19
N SER A 194 17.52 -1.68 46.45
CA SER A 194 18.92 -2.07 46.77
C SER A 194 19.19 -2.52 48.21
N CYS A 195 18.66 -3.69 48.61
CA CYS A 195 19.34 -4.59 49.55
C CYS A 195 18.71 -6.00 49.53
N VAL A 196 19.54 -7.04 49.66
CA VAL A 196 19.16 -8.46 49.74
C VAL A 196 19.67 -9.03 51.06
N VAL A 197 18.80 -9.70 51.82
CA VAL A 197 19.16 -10.67 52.87
C VAL A 197 18.03 -11.70 52.97
N ASP A 198 18.37 -12.98 53.18
CA ASP A 198 17.43 -14.08 53.42
C ASP A 198 16.82 -14.06 54.84
N GLU A 199 15.60 -14.59 55.02
CA GLU A 199 15.39 -15.93 55.61
C GLU A 199 13.89 -16.29 55.81
N ASN A 200 13.58 -17.56 55.53
CA ASN A 200 12.58 -18.46 56.15
C ASN A 200 11.08 -18.09 56.27
N THR A 201 10.31 -18.92 55.56
CA THR A 201 8.94 -19.44 55.77
C THR A 201 8.63 -19.99 57.19
N PRO A 202 7.40 -20.48 57.54
CA PRO A 202 6.11 -20.57 56.79
C PRO A 202 4.82 -20.23 57.62
N VAL A 203 3.62 -20.54 57.05
CA VAL A 203 2.42 -21.20 57.66
C VAL A 203 1.03 -20.49 57.61
N MET A 204 0.13 -21.09 56.80
CA MET A 204 -1.36 -21.25 56.91
C MET A 204 -2.44 -20.26 56.40
N THR A 205 -3.53 -20.93 56.02
CA THR A 205 -4.90 -20.62 55.51
C THR A 205 -5.92 -20.55 56.71
N PRO A 206 -7.29 -20.47 56.61
CA PRO A 206 -8.21 -20.82 55.48
C PRO A 206 -9.58 -20.08 55.24
N VAL A 207 -10.03 -20.16 53.98
CA VAL A 207 -11.35 -20.58 53.39
C VAL A 207 -12.72 -20.37 54.11
N ASN A 208 -13.77 -20.10 53.30
CA ASN A 208 -15.26 -20.15 53.50
C ASN A 208 -16.00 -18.80 53.72
N GLY A 209 -17.28 -18.60 53.32
CA GLY A 209 -18.16 -19.39 52.43
C GLY A 209 -19.68 -19.08 52.45
N ALA A 210 -20.26 -18.77 51.27
CA ALA A 210 -21.59 -19.18 50.73
C ALA A 210 -22.99 -18.61 51.20
N VAL A 211 -23.87 -18.41 50.18
CA VAL A 211 -25.37 -18.45 50.07
C VAL A 211 -26.30 -17.27 50.53
N ALA A 212 -27.35 -17.06 49.70
CA ALA A 212 -28.29 -15.94 49.52
C ALA A 212 -29.49 -15.75 50.49
N SER A 213 -30.20 -14.60 50.38
CA SER A 213 -31.65 -14.52 50.01
C SER A 213 -32.23 -13.07 50.02
N CYS A 214 -33.41 -12.88 49.41
CA CYS A 214 -34.21 -11.63 49.27
C CYS A 214 -35.73 -11.98 49.44
N PRO A 215 -36.76 -11.11 49.24
CA PRO A 215 -36.81 -9.65 48.97
C PRO A 215 -37.91 -8.86 49.77
N ILE A 216 -38.26 -7.63 49.33
CA ILE A 216 -39.42 -6.76 49.75
C ILE A 216 -39.26 -6.12 51.15
N GLY A 217 -39.48 -4.81 51.40
CA GLY A 217 -39.89 -3.63 50.60
C GLY A 217 -40.09 -2.43 51.58
N GLU A 218 -40.59 -1.23 51.25
CA GLU A 218 -40.96 -0.54 50.00
C GLU A 218 -41.18 0.97 50.31
N GLN A 219 -41.04 1.89 49.33
CA GLN A 219 -41.37 3.35 49.39
C GLN A 219 -40.55 4.25 50.37
N ARG A 220 -40.40 5.58 50.15
CA ARG A 220 -41.17 6.54 49.32
C ARG A 220 -40.38 7.84 48.96
N VAL A 221 -40.73 8.47 47.82
CA VAL A 221 -40.69 9.95 47.54
C VAL A 221 -39.28 10.60 47.45
N GLN A 222 -38.92 11.42 46.44
CA GLN A 222 -39.61 12.13 45.32
C GLN A 222 -38.58 12.36 44.16
N GLU A 223 -38.82 12.91 42.94
CA GLU A 223 -40.00 13.49 42.28
C GLU A 223 -39.93 13.37 40.72
N ARG A 224 -41.05 13.74 40.06
CA ARG A 224 -41.35 14.08 38.65
C ARG A 224 -40.34 15.02 37.92
N ARG A 225 -40.35 15.24 36.59
CA ARG A 225 -40.99 14.70 35.32
C ARG A 225 -40.24 15.38 34.12
N VAL A 226 -40.55 15.26 32.81
CA VAL A 226 -41.69 14.69 32.04
C VAL A 226 -41.22 14.12 30.69
N ARG A 227 -42.10 13.42 29.97
CA ARG A 227 -42.01 13.14 28.52
C ARG A 227 -43.42 13.24 27.92
N SER A 228 -43.58 13.80 26.72
CA SER A 228 -44.90 13.87 26.04
C SER A 228 -44.77 13.76 24.52
N GLN A 229 -45.83 13.28 23.86
CA GLN A 229 -45.93 13.02 22.42
C GLN A 229 -47.20 13.66 21.85
N ARG A 230 -47.22 13.94 20.53
CA ARG A 230 -48.30 13.59 19.56
C ARG A 230 -47.79 13.93 18.13
N HIS A 231 -47.81 13.06 17.12
CA HIS A 231 -48.89 12.31 16.44
C HIS A 231 -49.81 13.15 15.52
N ARG A 232 -49.56 13.17 14.18
CA ARG A 232 -50.37 12.45 13.15
C ARG A 232 -50.05 12.80 11.67
N ASN A 233 -49.76 11.74 10.90
CA ASN A 233 -50.37 11.31 9.61
C ASN A 233 -50.36 12.17 8.30
N TYR A 234 -50.47 11.40 7.19
CA TYR A 234 -50.87 11.77 5.80
C TYR A 234 -49.82 12.49 4.92
N MET A 235 -49.71 12.20 3.60
CA MET A 235 -50.18 11.04 2.81
C MET A 235 -49.34 10.89 1.53
N SER A 236 -49.48 9.75 0.82
CA SER A 236 -49.05 9.62 -0.58
C SER A 236 -50.11 10.20 -1.52
N ARG A 237 -49.70 10.93 -2.57
CA ARG A 237 -50.49 11.05 -3.81
C ARG A 237 -49.68 11.51 -5.02
N THR A 238 -50.14 11.08 -6.19
CA THR A 238 -49.61 11.36 -7.53
C THR A 238 -50.54 12.29 -8.33
N HIS A 239 -49.94 13.02 -9.28
CA HIS A 239 -50.54 13.64 -10.48
C HIS A 239 -51.32 14.99 -10.38
N LEU A 240 -51.22 15.71 -11.51
CA LEU A 240 -52.03 16.83 -12.04
C LEU A 240 -51.94 18.22 -11.37
N HIS A 241 -51.25 19.14 -12.05
CA HIS A 241 -51.91 20.21 -12.84
C HIS A 241 -50.94 20.94 -13.81
N THR A 242 -51.48 21.40 -14.93
CA THR A 242 -50.92 22.30 -15.98
C THR A 242 -52.05 23.24 -16.45
N PRO A 243 -51.80 24.30 -17.26
CA PRO A 243 -50.61 25.13 -17.48
C PRO A 243 -50.89 26.60 -17.01
N PRO A 244 -50.25 27.65 -17.57
CA PRO A 244 -50.83 28.33 -18.76
C PRO A 244 -49.80 28.70 -19.86
N ASP A 245 -50.29 29.30 -20.95
CA ASP A 245 -49.64 29.29 -22.28
C ASP A 245 -48.87 30.57 -22.73
N LEU A 246 -47.88 30.33 -23.62
CA LEU A 246 -47.44 31.03 -24.86
C LEU A 246 -47.79 32.52 -25.11
N PRO A 247 -46.89 33.33 -25.74
CA PRO A 247 -46.58 33.18 -27.20
C PRO A 247 -45.12 33.54 -27.62
N GLU A 248 -44.69 33.49 -28.89
CA GLU A 248 -44.93 32.54 -30.02
C GLU A 248 -43.95 32.87 -31.19
N GLY A 249 -43.51 31.86 -31.96
CA GLY A 249 -42.66 31.99 -33.17
C GLY A 249 -41.17 32.25 -32.88
N TYR A 250 -40.18 31.76 -33.64
CA TYR A 250 -40.12 30.87 -34.82
C TYR A 250 -39.14 29.70 -34.49
N VAL A 251 -39.35 28.41 -34.82
CA VAL A 251 -39.32 27.79 -36.17
C VAL A 251 -37.93 27.98 -36.83
N LYS A 252 -37.09 26.98 -37.13
CA LYS A 252 -37.22 25.51 -37.37
C LYS A 252 -35.87 24.82 -36.97
N PHE A 253 -35.43 23.58 -37.27
CA PHE A 253 -35.85 22.45 -38.13
C PHE A 253 -35.13 21.14 -37.67
N CYS A 254 -35.73 19.95 -37.86
CA CYS A 254 -35.03 18.64 -37.89
C CYS A 254 -35.68 17.70 -38.94
N PRO A 255 -34.91 16.81 -39.62
CA PRO A 255 -35.45 15.72 -40.45
C PRO A 255 -35.74 14.45 -39.61
N ASN A 256 -36.49 13.49 -40.16
CA ASN A 256 -37.21 12.49 -39.34
C ASN A 256 -37.42 11.13 -40.04
N ARG A 257 -37.31 10.05 -39.24
CA ARG A 257 -37.88 8.69 -39.41
C ARG A 257 -37.53 7.78 -40.60
N SER A 258 -37.75 6.49 -40.34
CA SER A 258 -37.52 5.30 -41.18
C SER A 258 -38.75 4.92 -42.01
N LEU A 259 -38.54 4.17 -43.10
CA LEU A 259 -39.48 3.19 -43.63
C LEU A 259 -38.76 2.10 -44.47
N THR A 260 -39.31 0.88 -44.50
CA THR A 260 -38.82 -0.30 -45.24
C THR A 260 -39.66 -0.58 -46.49
N LEU A 261 -39.08 -1.18 -47.55
CA LEU A 261 -39.81 -1.99 -48.56
C LEU A 261 -38.85 -2.86 -49.42
N HIS A 262 -39.41 -3.81 -50.18
CA HIS A 262 -38.71 -4.80 -51.03
C HIS A 262 -38.28 -4.27 -52.41
N PRO A 263 -37.49 -5.04 -53.19
CA PRO A 263 -38.11 -5.64 -54.39
C PRO A 263 -37.66 -7.08 -54.78
N ARG A 264 -38.32 -7.60 -55.83
CA ARG A 264 -38.12 -8.79 -56.69
C ARG A 264 -38.66 -8.40 -58.10
N PRO A 265 -38.47 -9.14 -59.21
CA PRO A 265 -37.75 -10.40 -59.44
C PRO A 265 -36.75 -10.31 -60.65
N SER A 266 -36.56 -11.42 -61.36
CA SER A 266 -35.55 -11.73 -62.41
C SER A 266 -35.97 -11.48 -63.88
N LEU A 267 -34.97 -11.25 -64.76
CA LEU A 267 -34.80 -11.62 -66.19
C LEU A 267 -33.53 -10.86 -66.70
N SER A 268 -32.68 -11.30 -67.63
CA SER A 268 -32.65 -12.47 -68.54
C SER A 268 -31.22 -12.87 -68.97
N ASP A 269 -31.00 -14.14 -69.31
CA ASP A 269 -29.88 -14.71 -70.12
C ASP A 269 -29.92 -14.23 -71.61
N PRO A 270 -29.01 -14.58 -72.58
CA PRO A 270 -28.08 -15.74 -72.63
C PRO A 270 -26.70 -15.62 -73.38
N PHE A 271 -25.97 -16.75 -73.44
CA PHE A 271 -24.95 -17.22 -74.42
C PHE A 271 -23.56 -16.57 -74.56
N GLN A 272 -22.50 -17.32 -74.17
CA GLN A 272 -21.51 -18.05 -75.03
C GLN A 272 -20.43 -18.65 -74.09
N CYS A 273 -20.02 -19.93 -74.12
CA CYS A 273 -19.42 -20.77 -75.19
C CYS A 273 -18.08 -20.20 -75.70
N SER A 274 -16.91 -20.85 -75.64
CA SER A 274 -16.54 -22.28 -75.43
C SER A 274 -15.50 -22.40 -74.28
N SER A 275 -14.60 -23.40 -74.09
CA SER A 275 -14.20 -24.60 -74.88
C SER A 275 -13.52 -25.68 -74.00
N ASN A 276 -13.35 -26.88 -74.56
CA ASN A 276 -12.65 -28.04 -73.98
C ASN A 276 -11.12 -27.97 -74.08
N GLN A 277 -10.39 -28.57 -73.13
CA GLN A 277 -9.65 -29.85 -73.25
C GLN A 277 -8.95 -30.16 -71.90
N SER A 278 -8.96 -31.33 -71.25
CA SER A 278 -9.29 -32.75 -71.53
C SER A 278 -8.15 -33.66 -72.00
N GLN A 279 -7.55 -34.39 -71.04
CA GLN A 279 -7.21 -35.84 -71.09
C GLN A 279 -6.98 -36.29 -69.61
N LEU A 280 -7.57 -37.36 -69.04
CA LEU A 280 -7.71 -38.78 -69.46
C LEU A 280 -6.35 -39.52 -69.41
N LYS A 281 -6.19 -40.76 -68.95
CA LYS A 281 -7.09 -41.84 -68.42
C LYS A 281 -6.20 -42.84 -67.59
N ASP A 282 -6.62 -43.94 -66.96
CA ASP A 282 -7.87 -44.72 -66.99
C ASP A 282 -8.14 -45.55 -65.68
N GLN A 283 -9.08 -46.51 -65.76
CA GLN A 283 -9.61 -47.46 -64.76
C GLN A 283 -8.64 -48.52 -64.19
N GLY A 284 -8.99 -49.13 -63.04
CA GLY A 284 -8.46 -50.43 -62.59
C GLY A 284 -8.88 -50.88 -61.17
N GLY A 285 -9.97 -51.64 -61.03
CA GLY A 285 -10.27 -52.47 -59.82
C GLY A 285 -9.72 -53.90 -59.97
N PRO A 286 -9.92 -54.84 -59.00
CA PRO A 286 -11.07 -54.94 -58.10
C PRO A 286 -10.74 -55.42 -56.64
N VAL A 287 -11.77 -55.89 -55.92
CA VAL A 287 -11.77 -56.67 -54.65
C VAL A 287 -11.59 -55.89 -53.33
N GLY A 288 -12.37 -56.33 -52.33
CA GLY A 288 -12.23 -56.07 -50.88
C GLY A 288 -13.13 -57.09 -50.15
N PRO A 289 -13.50 -56.89 -48.87
CA PRO A 289 -12.93 -56.04 -47.83
C PRO A 289 -12.30 -56.94 -46.71
N PRO A 290 -11.79 -56.43 -45.55
CA PRO A 290 -12.69 -56.00 -44.46
C PRO A 290 -12.13 -54.90 -43.50
N GLN A 291 -13.00 -54.47 -42.58
CA GLN A 291 -12.71 -53.84 -41.28
C GLN A 291 -12.11 -52.42 -41.24
N ALA A 292 -12.54 -51.66 -40.22
CA ALA A 292 -12.14 -50.29 -39.96
C ALA A 292 -11.25 -50.21 -38.72
N LEU A 293 -10.27 -49.31 -38.75
CA LEU A 293 -9.48 -48.89 -37.59
C LEU A 293 -9.41 -47.36 -37.51
N SER A 294 -9.20 -46.84 -36.31
CA SER A 294 -9.35 -45.44 -35.93
C SER A 294 -8.21 -44.54 -36.44
N PRO A 295 -8.47 -43.25 -36.74
CA PRO A 295 -7.42 -42.28 -37.07
C PRO A 295 -6.58 -41.94 -35.83
N ALA A 296 -5.26 -42.08 -35.95
CA ALA A 296 -4.31 -41.69 -34.92
C ALA A 296 -3.55 -40.40 -35.30
N GLN A 297 -3.50 -39.47 -34.35
CA GLN A 297 -2.40 -38.55 -34.06
C GLN A 297 -1.75 -37.76 -35.21
N LEU A 298 -2.04 -36.46 -35.26
CA LEU A 298 -1.08 -35.45 -35.74
C LEU A 298 -0.21 -34.97 -34.55
N PRO A 299 1.09 -34.68 -34.73
CA PRO A 299 2.00 -34.41 -33.61
C PRO A 299 1.97 -32.93 -33.16
N GLU A 300 1.30 -32.65 -32.05
CA GLU A 300 1.23 -31.31 -31.43
C GLU A 300 2.46 -30.96 -30.56
N GLU A 301 3.42 -31.89 -30.40
CA GLU A 301 4.48 -31.80 -29.38
C GLU A 301 5.72 -30.96 -29.79
N ALA A 302 5.88 -30.63 -31.07
CA ALA A 302 7.13 -30.05 -31.60
C ALA A 302 7.41 -28.61 -31.13
N GLU A 303 6.40 -27.75 -31.03
CA GLU A 303 6.61 -26.29 -30.84
C GLU A 303 6.88 -25.87 -29.38
N CYS A 304 6.76 -26.77 -28.41
CA CYS A 304 6.98 -26.45 -26.99
C CYS A 304 8.48 -26.32 -26.62
N LEU A 305 9.40 -26.72 -27.51
CA LEU A 305 10.77 -27.09 -27.13
C LEU A 305 11.66 -25.98 -26.54
N THR A 306 11.35 -24.70 -26.76
CA THR A 306 12.17 -23.55 -26.31
C THR A 306 11.99 -23.17 -24.84
N VAL A 307 10.91 -23.62 -24.19
CA VAL A 307 10.59 -23.27 -22.79
C VAL A 307 11.15 -24.33 -21.84
N PRO A 308 11.82 -23.98 -20.71
CA PRO A 308 12.27 -24.96 -19.71
C PRO A 308 11.12 -25.83 -19.20
N LYS A 309 11.36 -27.13 -18.95
CA LYS A 309 10.29 -28.11 -18.63
C LYS A 309 9.36 -27.64 -17.50
N TYR A 310 9.92 -27.19 -16.38
CA TYR A 310 9.16 -26.69 -15.24
C TYR A 310 8.19 -25.55 -15.61
N LYS A 311 8.56 -24.66 -16.54
CA LYS A 311 7.68 -23.58 -17.03
C LYS A 311 6.55 -24.12 -17.92
N ARG A 312 6.72 -25.24 -18.63
CA ARG A 312 5.62 -25.88 -19.39
C ARG A 312 4.60 -26.51 -18.45
N ASP A 313 5.11 -27.26 -17.47
CA ASP A 313 4.30 -27.97 -16.47
C ASP A 313 3.45 -26.95 -15.67
N LEU A 314 4.06 -25.83 -15.23
CA LEU A 314 3.36 -24.70 -14.60
C LEU A 314 2.24 -24.10 -15.47
N VAL A 315 2.46 -23.96 -16.78
CA VAL A 315 1.45 -23.42 -17.71
C VAL A 315 0.26 -24.39 -17.86
N GLN A 316 0.50 -25.69 -17.82
CA GLN A 316 -0.58 -26.69 -17.79
C GLN A 316 -1.33 -26.68 -16.45
N LYS A 317 -0.63 -26.63 -15.31
CA LYS A 317 -1.25 -26.45 -13.98
C LYS A 317 -2.13 -25.20 -13.91
N LEU A 318 -1.65 -24.07 -14.45
CA LEU A 318 -2.40 -22.81 -14.47
C LEU A 318 -3.62 -22.84 -15.39
N LYS A 319 -3.58 -23.58 -16.52
CA LYS A 319 -4.78 -23.84 -17.35
C LYS A 319 -5.84 -24.59 -16.53
N ILE A 320 -5.45 -25.67 -15.85
CA ILE A 320 -6.34 -26.47 -15.01
C ILE A 320 -6.93 -25.61 -13.87
N LEU A 321 -6.09 -24.88 -13.14
CA LEU A 321 -6.52 -23.99 -12.07
C LEU A 321 -7.56 -22.96 -12.55
N ARG A 322 -7.33 -22.30 -13.70
CA ARG A 322 -8.31 -21.35 -14.26
C ARG A 322 -9.60 -22.03 -14.74
N GLN A 323 -9.53 -23.25 -15.27
CA GLN A 323 -10.72 -24.04 -15.60
C GLN A 323 -11.57 -24.34 -14.37
N GLU A 324 -10.98 -24.80 -13.26
CA GLU A 324 -11.70 -25.04 -11.99
C GLU A 324 -12.27 -23.75 -11.39
N LEU A 325 -11.48 -22.67 -11.33
CA LEU A 325 -11.95 -21.38 -10.81
C LEU A 325 -13.10 -20.79 -11.67
N SER A 326 -13.08 -20.99 -12.99
CA SER A 326 -14.18 -20.58 -13.87
C SER A 326 -15.48 -21.37 -13.66
N GLN A 327 -15.41 -22.62 -13.15
CA GLN A 327 -16.59 -23.39 -12.75
C GLN A 327 -17.17 -22.89 -11.42
N HIS A 328 -16.32 -22.35 -10.53
CA HIS A 328 -16.76 -21.69 -9.30
C HIS A 328 -17.35 -20.29 -9.51
N GLN A 329 -17.02 -19.61 -10.61
CA GLN A 329 -17.52 -18.28 -10.94
C GLN A 329 -19.04 -18.29 -11.25
N PRO A 330 -19.89 -17.57 -10.49
CA PRO A 330 -21.32 -17.52 -10.77
C PRO A 330 -21.64 -16.86 -12.11
N GLN A 331 -22.52 -17.48 -12.91
CA GLN A 331 -22.95 -16.97 -14.21
C GLN A 331 -23.70 -15.63 -14.15
N ALA A 332 -24.20 -15.21 -12.98
CA ALA A 332 -25.03 -14.03 -12.80
C ALA A 332 -24.53 -13.11 -11.68
N GLY A 333 -24.51 -11.81 -11.97
CA GLY A 333 -24.13 -10.75 -11.03
C GLY A 333 -22.65 -10.35 -11.10
N HIS A 334 -22.34 -9.25 -10.43
CA HIS A 334 -21.01 -8.63 -10.44
C HIS A 334 -20.55 -8.35 -9.01
N CYS A 335 -19.25 -8.49 -8.77
CA CYS A 335 -18.59 -7.95 -7.58
C CYS A 335 -18.33 -6.47 -7.84
N ARG A 336 -19.17 -5.58 -7.28
CA ARG A 336 -19.10 -4.13 -7.51
C ARG A 336 -18.36 -3.45 -6.37
N ILE A 337 -17.37 -2.64 -6.71
CA ILE A 337 -16.55 -1.87 -5.78
C ILE A 337 -16.44 -0.45 -6.34
N GLU A 338 -16.83 0.55 -5.54
CA GLU A 338 -16.76 1.97 -5.91
C GLU A 338 -15.94 2.75 -4.89
N VAL A 339 -14.77 3.22 -5.32
CA VAL A 339 -13.72 3.83 -4.48
C VAL A 339 -13.23 5.15 -5.05
N SER A 340 -12.70 6.05 -4.22
CA SER A 340 -11.85 7.14 -4.71
C SER A 340 -10.41 6.67 -4.91
N ARG A 341 -9.64 7.34 -5.77
CA ARG A 341 -8.21 7.03 -5.98
C ARG A 341 -7.38 7.30 -4.72
N GLU A 342 -7.72 8.33 -3.97
CA GLU A 342 -6.95 8.77 -2.81
C GLU A 342 -7.19 7.86 -1.59
N GLU A 343 -8.42 7.40 -1.34
CA GLU A 343 -8.79 6.55 -0.19
C GLU A 343 -8.89 5.06 -0.58
N ILE A 344 -8.27 4.65 -1.70
CA ILE A 344 -8.41 3.34 -2.35
C ILE A 344 -8.28 2.14 -1.39
N PHE A 345 -7.27 2.13 -0.51
CA PHE A 345 -7.05 1.03 0.44
C PHE A 345 -8.22 0.88 1.43
N GLU A 346 -8.55 1.94 2.15
CA GLU A 346 -9.55 1.97 3.21
C GLU A 346 -10.99 1.86 2.66
N GLU A 347 -11.25 2.41 1.47
CA GLU A 347 -12.52 2.24 0.76
C GLU A 347 -12.72 0.82 0.22
N SER A 348 -11.63 0.15 -0.21
CA SER A 348 -11.66 -1.25 -0.65
C SER A 348 -11.84 -2.20 0.54
N TYR A 349 -11.10 -1.98 1.64
CA TYR A 349 -11.23 -2.70 2.91
C TYR A 349 -12.70 -2.73 3.38
N ARG A 350 -13.31 -1.55 3.52
CA ARG A 350 -14.71 -1.38 3.94
C ARG A 350 -15.76 -2.01 3.00
N GLN A 351 -15.42 -2.36 1.77
CA GLN A 351 -16.31 -3.01 0.81
C GLN A 351 -16.06 -4.52 0.76
N VAL A 352 -14.82 -4.95 0.51
CA VAL A 352 -14.44 -6.37 0.38
C VAL A 352 -14.69 -7.15 1.68
N MET A 353 -14.48 -6.55 2.87
CA MET A 353 -14.74 -7.24 4.13
C MET A 353 -16.23 -7.40 4.46
N LYS A 354 -17.12 -6.59 3.86
CA LYS A 354 -18.58 -6.76 3.97
C LYS A 354 -19.15 -7.81 3.02
N MET A 355 -18.37 -8.20 1.99
CA MET A 355 -18.78 -9.24 1.05
C MET A 355 -18.56 -10.63 1.63
N ARG A 356 -19.40 -11.58 1.23
CA ARG A 356 -19.20 -13.02 1.51
C ARG A 356 -18.29 -13.60 0.41
N PRO A 357 -17.57 -14.71 0.67
CA PRO A 357 -16.69 -15.32 -0.35
C PRO A 357 -17.38 -15.60 -1.70
N LYS A 358 -18.62 -16.09 -1.69
CA LYS A 358 -19.45 -16.31 -2.90
C LYS A 358 -19.80 -15.04 -3.70
N ASP A 359 -19.66 -13.86 -3.11
CA ASP A 359 -19.84 -12.59 -3.80
C ASP A 359 -18.54 -12.09 -4.44
N LEU A 360 -17.38 -12.50 -3.88
CA LEU A 360 -16.04 -12.20 -4.42
C LEU A 360 -15.75 -12.99 -5.71
N TRP A 361 -16.23 -14.23 -5.83
CA TRP A 361 -16.10 -15.05 -7.07
C TRP A 361 -16.87 -14.52 -8.29
N LYS A 362 -17.65 -13.44 -8.15
CA LYS A 362 -18.40 -12.82 -9.26
C LYS A 362 -17.45 -12.00 -10.13
N ARG A 363 -17.84 -11.72 -11.38
CA ARG A 363 -17.05 -10.86 -12.27
C ARG A 363 -16.86 -9.47 -11.62
N LEU A 364 -15.60 -9.08 -11.38
CA LEU A 364 -15.28 -7.74 -10.87
C LEU A 364 -15.83 -6.65 -11.80
N MET A 365 -16.32 -5.58 -11.18
CA MET A 365 -16.81 -4.37 -11.82
C MET A 365 -16.40 -3.20 -10.91
N ILE A 366 -15.16 -2.74 -11.08
CA ILE A 366 -14.62 -1.61 -10.33
C ILE A 366 -15.03 -0.29 -10.99
N LYS A 367 -15.23 0.75 -10.19
CA LYS A 367 -15.44 2.12 -10.64
C LYS A 367 -14.70 3.10 -9.71
N PHE A 368 -13.97 4.05 -10.28
CA PHE A 368 -13.45 5.19 -9.53
C PHE A 368 -14.50 6.31 -9.43
N ARG A 369 -14.63 6.96 -8.27
CA ARG A 369 -15.60 8.03 -8.05
C ARG A 369 -15.21 9.29 -8.81
N GLY A 370 -16.12 9.80 -9.63
CA GLY A 370 -15.89 10.98 -10.48
C GLY A 370 -15.36 10.64 -11.88
N GLU A 371 -15.02 9.37 -12.15
CA GLU A 371 -14.49 8.91 -13.43
C GLU A 371 -15.51 8.06 -14.20
N GLU A 372 -15.64 8.29 -15.51
CA GLU A 372 -16.34 7.38 -16.43
C GLU A 372 -15.37 6.32 -16.94
N GLY A 373 -15.43 5.11 -16.35
CA GLY A 373 -14.56 4.00 -16.78
C GLY A 373 -14.99 3.40 -18.12
N LEU A 374 -14.28 3.71 -19.20
CA LEU A 374 -14.54 3.17 -20.56
C LEU A 374 -14.34 1.65 -20.66
N ASP A 375 -13.46 1.03 -19.85
CA ASP A 375 -13.25 -0.41 -19.81
C ASP A 375 -13.15 -0.94 -18.37
N TYR A 376 -14.19 -1.65 -17.93
CA TYR A 376 -14.23 -2.32 -16.63
C TYR A 376 -13.10 -3.35 -16.42
N GLY A 377 -12.51 -3.89 -17.50
CA GLY A 377 -11.35 -4.78 -17.43
C GLY A 377 -10.04 -4.05 -17.11
N GLY A 378 -9.79 -2.92 -17.77
CA GLY A 378 -8.64 -2.05 -17.49
C GLY A 378 -8.70 -1.46 -16.07
N VAL A 379 -9.84 -0.90 -15.68
CA VAL A 379 -10.05 -0.29 -14.34
C VAL A 379 -9.89 -1.33 -13.22
N ALA A 380 -10.27 -2.59 -13.45
CA ALA A 380 -10.07 -3.65 -12.46
C ALA A 380 -8.59 -4.02 -12.23
N ARG A 381 -7.77 -3.98 -13.28
CA ARG A 381 -6.31 -4.18 -13.17
C ARG A 381 -5.64 -3.02 -12.45
N GLU A 382 -5.97 -1.78 -12.85
CA GLU A 382 -5.45 -0.56 -12.23
C GLU A 382 -5.77 -0.52 -10.73
N TRP A 383 -7.03 -0.76 -10.36
CA TRP A 383 -7.44 -0.81 -8.96
C TRP A 383 -6.64 -1.84 -8.16
N LEU A 384 -6.43 -3.04 -8.68
CA LEU A 384 -5.69 -4.08 -7.98
C LEU A 384 -4.19 -3.73 -7.83
N TYR A 385 -3.58 -3.12 -8.86
CA TYR A 385 -2.20 -2.65 -8.83
C TYR A 385 -1.98 -1.52 -7.82
N LEU A 386 -2.87 -0.52 -7.81
CA LEU A 386 -2.81 0.59 -6.86
C LEU A 386 -3.07 0.10 -5.43
N LEU A 387 -4.02 -0.83 -5.28
CA LEU A 387 -4.33 -1.46 -3.99
C LEU A 387 -3.19 -2.36 -3.50
N SER A 388 -2.44 -3.04 -4.38
CA SER A 388 -1.29 -3.85 -3.96
C SER A 388 -0.14 -2.96 -3.47
N HIS A 389 0.15 -1.86 -4.19
CA HIS A 389 1.13 -0.88 -3.75
C HIS A 389 0.80 -0.30 -2.37
N GLU A 390 -0.46 0.09 -2.15
CA GLU A 390 -0.89 0.59 -0.85
C GLU A 390 -0.85 -0.52 0.22
N MET A 391 -1.43 -1.71 -0.02
CA MET A 391 -1.53 -2.73 1.04
C MET A 391 -0.19 -3.33 1.49
N LEU A 392 0.84 -3.25 0.63
CA LEU A 392 2.19 -3.80 0.89
C LEU A 392 3.19 -2.74 1.35
N ASN A 393 2.80 -1.46 1.39
CA ASN A 393 3.63 -0.36 1.85
C ASN A 393 3.94 -0.47 3.36
N PRO A 394 5.23 -0.58 3.78
CA PRO A 394 5.59 -0.73 5.19
C PRO A 394 5.16 0.42 6.12
N TYR A 395 4.86 1.62 5.60
CA TYR A 395 4.32 2.73 6.40
C TYR A 395 2.95 2.44 7.04
N TYR A 396 2.26 1.37 6.63
CA TYR A 396 1.03 0.88 7.28
C TYR A 396 1.27 -0.11 8.41
N GLY A 397 2.50 -0.58 8.62
CA GLY A 397 2.88 -1.45 9.74
C GLY A 397 2.33 -2.88 9.66
N LEU A 398 1.73 -3.30 8.54
CA LEU A 398 1.31 -4.69 8.29
C LEU A 398 2.50 -5.55 7.82
N PHE A 399 3.34 -4.98 6.97
CA PHE A 399 4.52 -5.62 6.41
C PHE A 399 5.76 -4.77 6.69
N GLN A 400 6.92 -5.40 6.63
CA GLN A 400 8.23 -4.75 6.67
C GLN A 400 9.15 -5.45 5.67
N TYR A 401 10.23 -4.79 5.27
CA TYR A 401 11.28 -5.43 4.47
C TYR A 401 12.03 -6.50 5.28
N SER A 402 12.74 -7.39 4.58
CA SER A 402 13.73 -8.24 5.23
C SER A 402 14.87 -7.39 5.84
N ARG A 403 15.65 -7.95 6.77
CA ARG A 403 16.81 -7.23 7.34
C ARG A 403 17.93 -7.05 6.31
N ASP A 404 18.08 -8.05 5.44
CA ASP A 404 19.20 -8.16 4.51
C ASP A 404 18.81 -7.78 3.06
N ASP A 405 17.53 -7.53 2.80
CA ASP A 405 16.99 -7.20 1.49
C ASP A 405 15.83 -6.19 1.56
N ILE A 406 15.95 -5.13 0.76
CA ILE A 406 14.96 -4.03 0.64
C ILE A 406 13.86 -4.30 -0.39
N TYR A 407 13.89 -5.44 -1.09
CA TYR A 407 12.91 -5.80 -2.11
C TYR A 407 11.89 -6.85 -1.65
N THR A 408 12.26 -7.77 -0.77
CA THR A 408 11.35 -8.78 -0.20
C THR A 408 10.64 -8.31 1.07
N LEU A 409 9.35 -8.68 1.16
CA LEU A 409 8.46 -8.34 2.27
C LEU A 409 8.20 -9.55 3.17
N GLN A 410 8.13 -9.26 4.47
CA GLN A 410 7.70 -10.16 5.53
C GLN A 410 6.58 -9.50 6.36
N ILE A 411 5.78 -10.30 7.06
CA ILE A 411 4.80 -9.76 8.02
C ILE A 411 5.54 -9.03 9.15
N ASN A 412 5.05 -7.87 9.56
CA ASN A 412 5.55 -7.17 10.74
C ASN A 412 5.02 -7.82 12.02
N PRO A 413 5.87 -8.34 12.93
CA PRO A 413 5.43 -8.83 14.24
C PRO A 413 4.70 -7.74 15.04
N ASP A 414 5.22 -6.51 15.00
CA ASP A 414 4.69 -5.35 15.74
C ASP A 414 3.43 -4.74 15.10
N SER A 415 2.83 -5.42 14.12
CA SER A 415 1.56 -5.00 13.51
C SER A 415 0.40 -4.87 14.52
N ALA A 416 0.50 -5.52 15.69
CA ALA A 416 -0.44 -5.40 16.80
C ALA A 416 -0.57 -3.97 17.38
N VAL A 417 0.33 -3.05 17.03
CA VAL A 417 0.17 -1.60 17.27
C VAL A 417 -1.12 -1.04 16.63
N ASN A 418 -1.63 -1.69 15.58
CA ASN A 418 -2.99 -1.49 15.07
C ASN A 418 -3.93 -2.59 15.61
N PRO A 419 -4.94 -2.29 16.46
CA PRO A 419 -5.82 -3.31 17.03
C PRO A 419 -6.65 -4.06 15.97
N GLU A 420 -6.87 -3.46 14.79
CA GLU A 420 -7.60 -4.06 13.68
C GLU A 420 -6.68 -4.87 12.73
N HIS A 421 -5.38 -5.02 13.03
CA HIS A 421 -4.39 -5.60 12.10
C HIS A 421 -4.80 -6.96 11.52
N LEU A 422 -5.36 -7.87 12.32
CA LEU A 422 -5.85 -9.18 11.86
C LEU A 422 -6.95 -9.07 10.80
N SER A 423 -7.82 -8.06 10.90
CA SER A 423 -8.85 -7.80 9.88
C SER A 423 -8.23 -7.27 8.58
N TYR A 424 -7.19 -6.45 8.67
CA TYR A 424 -6.41 -6.02 7.51
C TYR A 424 -5.63 -7.18 6.87
N PHE A 425 -5.07 -8.12 7.64
CA PHE A 425 -4.44 -9.34 7.08
C PHE A 425 -5.47 -10.24 6.37
N HIS A 426 -6.66 -10.46 6.95
CA HIS A 426 -7.77 -11.16 6.29
C HIS A 426 -8.16 -10.46 4.97
N PHE A 427 -8.24 -9.13 4.97
CA PHE A 427 -8.47 -8.34 3.77
C PHE A 427 -7.38 -8.53 2.70
N VAL A 428 -6.09 -8.43 3.06
CA VAL A 428 -4.97 -8.66 2.13
C VAL A 428 -5.04 -10.06 1.54
N GLY A 429 -5.32 -11.08 2.36
CA GLY A 429 -5.55 -12.45 1.89
C GLY A 429 -6.65 -12.54 0.82
N ARG A 430 -7.79 -11.86 1.03
CA ARG A 430 -8.87 -11.77 0.04
C ARG A 430 -8.45 -11.07 -1.25
N ILE A 431 -7.65 -10.00 -1.17
CA ILE A 431 -7.13 -9.28 -2.35
C ILE A 431 -6.14 -10.14 -3.13
N MET A 432 -5.22 -10.82 -2.45
CA MET A 432 -4.32 -11.81 -3.07
C MET A 432 -5.09 -12.95 -3.74
N GLY A 433 -6.14 -13.44 -3.09
CA GLY A 433 -7.02 -14.46 -3.66
C GLY A 433 -7.77 -13.97 -4.90
N LEU A 434 -8.27 -12.74 -4.88
CA LEU A 434 -8.90 -12.10 -6.05
C LEU A 434 -7.91 -11.90 -7.22
N ALA A 435 -6.66 -11.56 -6.93
CA ALA A 435 -5.60 -11.46 -7.94
C ALA A 435 -5.47 -12.77 -8.72
N VAL A 436 -5.24 -13.87 -8.01
CA VAL A 436 -5.14 -15.22 -8.58
C VAL A 436 -6.43 -15.62 -9.31
N PHE A 437 -7.61 -15.34 -8.71
CA PHE A 437 -8.91 -15.72 -9.27
C PHE A 437 -9.18 -15.07 -10.63
N HIS A 438 -8.90 -13.78 -10.77
CA HIS A 438 -9.13 -13.03 -12.02
C HIS A 438 -7.91 -13.01 -12.95
N GLY A 439 -6.80 -13.65 -12.56
CA GLY A 439 -5.60 -13.73 -13.36
C GLY A 439 -4.88 -12.39 -13.50
N HIS A 440 -4.82 -11.63 -12.42
CA HIS A 440 -4.09 -10.38 -12.26
C HIS A 440 -2.92 -10.60 -11.30
N TYR A 441 -1.88 -9.76 -11.41
CA TYR A 441 -0.71 -9.84 -10.55
C TYR A 441 -0.77 -8.73 -9.50
N ILE A 442 -0.38 -9.05 -8.27
CA ILE A 442 -0.07 -8.03 -7.26
C ILE A 442 1.37 -7.55 -7.46
N ASP A 443 1.65 -6.29 -7.17
CA ASP A 443 3.00 -5.77 -7.20
C ASP A 443 3.60 -5.69 -5.79
N GLY A 444 4.62 -6.53 -5.55
CA GLY A 444 5.31 -6.72 -4.28
C GLY A 444 5.63 -8.20 -4.07
N GLY A 445 6.87 -8.51 -3.68
CA GLY A 445 7.36 -9.88 -3.48
C GLY A 445 7.44 -10.25 -2.01
N PHE A 446 6.70 -11.28 -1.58
CA PHE A 446 6.95 -11.95 -0.31
C PHE A 446 8.13 -12.93 -0.43
N THR A 447 8.76 -13.30 0.69
CA THR A 447 9.80 -14.33 0.71
C THR A 447 9.23 -15.71 0.31
N LEU A 448 10.04 -16.57 -0.33
CA LEU A 448 9.59 -17.93 -0.73
C LEU A 448 8.91 -18.76 0.39
N PRO A 449 9.39 -18.71 1.65
CA PRO A 449 8.76 -19.43 2.75
C PRO A 449 7.32 -18.97 3.06
N PHE A 450 6.97 -17.71 2.77
CA PHE A 450 5.59 -17.22 2.92
C PHE A 450 4.63 -17.97 1.99
N TYR A 451 4.99 -18.16 0.71
CA TYR A 451 4.19 -18.95 -0.23
C TYR A 451 4.16 -20.43 0.16
N LYS A 452 5.26 -20.96 0.73
CA LYS A 452 5.35 -22.32 1.27
C LYS A 452 4.36 -22.56 2.41
N GLN A 453 4.26 -21.65 3.36
CA GLN A 453 3.22 -21.65 4.40
C GLN A 453 1.81 -21.45 3.83
N LEU A 454 1.66 -20.64 2.76
CA LEU A 454 0.36 -20.38 2.14
C LEU A 454 -0.22 -21.62 1.44
N LEU A 455 0.65 -22.47 0.87
CA LEU A 455 0.31 -23.81 0.39
C LEU A 455 -0.01 -24.80 1.53
N GLY A 456 0.39 -24.50 2.76
CA GLY A 456 0.32 -25.43 3.90
C GLY A 456 1.45 -26.45 3.94
N LYS A 457 2.59 -26.16 3.30
CA LYS A 457 3.82 -26.97 3.40
C LYS A 457 4.60 -26.60 4.66
N PRO A 458 5.30 -27.54 5.31
CA PRO A 458 6.20 -27.23 6.40
C PRO A 458 7.42 -26.44 5.92
N ILE A 459 7.95 -25.58 6.79
CA ILE A 459 9.24 -24.93 6.61
C ILE A 459 10.38 -25.92 6.87
N THR A 460 11.44 -25.83 6.07
CA THR A 460 12.67 -26.63 6.13
C THR A 460 13.89 -25.76 6.45
N LEU A 461 15.02 -26.36 6.83
CA LEU A 461 16.23 -25.59 7.15
C LEU A 461 16.69 -24.71 5.99
N ASP A 462 16.65 -25.23 4.77
CA ASP A 462 17.03 -24.56 3.52
C ASP A 462 16.27 -23.23 3.29
N ASP A 463 15.07 -23.07 3.87
CA ASP A 463 14.31 -21.81 3.79
C ASP A 463 15.01 -20.66 4.55
N MET A 464 15.74 -20.99 5.61
CA MET A 464 16.47 -20.02 6.44
C MET A 464 17.57 -19.30 5.67
N GLU A 465 18.19 -19.93 4.66
CA GLU A 465 19.27 -19.33 3.85
C GLU A 465 18.83 -17.98 3.24
N SER A 466 17.53 -17.84 2.94
CA SER A 466 16.94 -16.62 2.35
C SER A 466 16.44 -15.57 3.36
N VAL A 467 16.55 -15.83 4.67
CA VAL A 467 15.88 -15.02 5.73
C VAL A 467 16.76 -14.75 6.96
N ASP A 468 17.78 -15.58 7.20
CA ASP A 468 18.75 -15.44 8.28
C ASP A 468 20.00 -16.31 7.96
N PRO A 469 20.92 -15.83 7.10
CA PRO A 469 22.04 -16.64 6.61
C PRO A 469 22.98 -17.13 7.72
N ASP A 470 23.19 -16.32 8.76
CA ASP A 470 24.07 -16.66 9.88
C ASP A 470 23.45 -17.73 10.79
N LEU A 471 22.14 -17.64 11.05
CA LEU A 471 21.41 -18.69 11.76
C LEU A 471 21.30 -19.97 10.92
N HIS A 472 21.09 -19.87 9.60
CA HIS A 472 21.15 -21.02 8.70
C HIS A 472 22.49 -21.75 8.81
N ASN A 473 23.60 -21.03 8.65
CA ASN A 473 24.95 -21.59 8.75
C ASN A 473 25.19 -22.26 10.12
N SER A 474 24.72 -21.62 11.21
CA SER A 474 24.82 -22.15 12.57
C SER A 474 24.02 -23.44 12.76
N LEU A 475 22.79 -23.51 12.26
CA LEU A 475 21.93 -24.69 12.34
C LEU A 475 22.42 -25.84 11.43
N VAL A 476 22.97 -25.52 10.25
CA VAL A 476 23.66 -26.49 9.37
C VAL A 476 24.89 -27.06 10.08
N TRP A 477 25.70 -26.21 10.73
CA TRP A 477 26.88 -26.66 11.50
C TRP A 477 26.47 -27.62 12.63
N ILE A 478 25.42 -27.31 13.39
CA ILE A 478 24.86 -28.18 14.44
C ILE A 478 24.45 -29.56 13.89
N LEU A 479 23.84 -29.63 12.69
CA LEU A 479 23.48 -30.90 12.08
C LEU A 479 24.69 -31.69 11.55
N GLY A 480 25.70 -30.99 11.01
CA GLY A 480 26.85 -31.60 10.34
C GLY A 480 28.03 -32.01 11.23
N ASN A 481 28.10 -31.51 12.46
CA ASN A 481 29.23 -31.73 13.40
C ASN A 481 28.74 -32.36 14.71
N ASP A 482 29.64 -33.03 15.45
CA ASP A 482 29.38 -33.46 16.82
C ASP A 482 29.31 -32.23 17.74
N ILE A 483 28.19 -32.07 18.46
CA ILE A 483 27.99 -30.95 19.38
C ILE A 483 28.42 -31.26 20.84
N THR A 484 28.83 -32.50 21.13
CA THR A 484 29.11 -33.01 22.48
C THR A 484 30.20 -32.21 23.18
N GLY A 485 29.83 -31.42 24.20
CA GLY A 485 30.76 -30.58 24.95
C GLY A 485 31.24 -29.32 24.21
N VAL A 486 30.72 -29.06 23.01
CA VAL A 486 31.02 -27.85 22.21
C VAL A 486 29.86 -26.85 22.24
N LEU A 487 28.61 -27.33 22.35
CA LEU A 487 27.41 -26.51 22.35
C LEU A 487 26.59 -26.71 23.65
N ASP A 488 26.73 -25.79 24.61
CA ASP A 488 25.93 -25.79 25.84
C ASP A 488 24.59 -25.06 25.64
N HIS A 489 23.73 -25.65 24.81
CA HIS A 489 22.40 -25.11 24.49
C HIS A 489 21.28 -25.96 25.13
N THR A 490 20.15 -25.31 25.41
CA THR A 490 18.91 -25.97 25.82
C THR A 490 17.82 -25.78 24.76
N PHE A 491 16.65 -26.40 24.93
CA PHE A 491 15.45 -26.13 24.11
C PHE A 491 14.79 -24.78 24.46
N CYS A 492 15.57 -23.79 24.89
CA CYS A 492 15.18 -22.40 25.06
C CYS A 492 16.06 -21.52 24.17
N VAL A 493 15.45 -20.56 23.48
CA VAL A 493 16.11 -19.63 22.54
C VAL A 493 15.88 -18.20 22.99
N GLU A 494 16.83 -17.32 22.71
CA GLU A 494 16.74 -15.90 23.07
C GLU A 494 16.37 -15.05 21.86
N HIS A 495 15.41 -14.14 22.03
CA HIS A 495 15.01 -13.18 21.01
C HIS A 495 15.06 -11.77 21.56
N SER A 496 15.66 -10.83 20.83
CA SER A 496 15.57 -9.41 21.20
C SER A 496 14.32 -8.77 20.62
N ALA A 497 13.39 -8.42 21.50
CA ALA A 497 12.17 -7.67 21.18
C ALA A 497 12.16 -6.38 21.99
N TYR A 498 11.90 -5.24 21.36
CA TYR A 498 11.92 -3.91 21.99
C TYR A 498 13.23 -3.52 22.71
N GLY A 499 14.33 -4.25 22.47
CA GLY A 499 15.62 -4.08 23.14
C GLY A 499 15.81 -4.96 24.39
N GLU A 500 14.77 -5.65 24.85
CA GLU A 500 14.86 -6.68 25.90
C GLU A 500 15.17 -8.05 25.28
N ILE A 501 15.93 -8.89 25.99
CA ILE A 501 16.22 -10.27 25.57
C ILE A 501 15.19 -11.19 26.24
N ILE A 502 14.29 -11.75 25.43
CA ILE A 502 13.18 -12.59 25.90
C ILE A 502 13.52 -14.08 25.64
N PRO A 503 13.59 -14.93 26.69
CA PRO A 503 13.84 -16.35 26.54
C PRO A 503 12.55 -17.14 26.24
N HIS A 504 12.49 -17.74 25.05
CA HIS A 504 11.35 -18.51 24.53
C HIS A 504 11.64 -20.03 24.54
N GLU A 505 10.77 -20.83 25.14
CA GLU A 505 10.90 -22.29 25.13
C GLU A 505 10.36 -22.92 23.83
N LEU A 506 11.21 -23.66 23.11
CA LEU A 506 10.83 -24.34 21.86
C LEU A 506 9.89 -25.54 22.07
N LYS A 507 9.89 -26.11 23.27
CA LYS A 507 8.98 -27.16 23.75
C LYS A 507 8.82 -27.06 25.28
N PRO A 508 7.78 -27.63 25.91
CA PRO A 508 7.55 -27.49 27.34
C PRO A 508 8.75 -27.92 28.19
N ASN A 509 9.07 -27.13 29.22
CA ASN A 509 10.25 -27.26 30.08
C ASN A 509 11.57 -27.10 29.30
N GLY A 510 11.57 -26.33 28.21
CA GLY A 510 12.68 -26.23 27.26
C GLY A 510 14.00 -25.79 27.92
N LYS A 511 13.95 -24.94 28.95
CA LYS A 511 15.11 -24.49 29.73
C LYS A 511 15.80 -25.58 30.54
N SER A 512 15.11 -26.69 30.81
CA SER A 512 15.65 -27.84 31.57
C SER A 512 16.04 -29.02 30.70
N ILE A 513 15.96 -28.88 29.36
CA ILE A 513 16.28 -29.93 28.40
C ILE A 513 17.45 -29.44 27.55
N SER A 514 18.65 -29.96 27.81
CA SER A 514 19.84 -29.73 26.98
C SER A 514 19.67 -30.32 25.58
N VAL A 515 20.33 -29.73 24.59
CA VAL A 515 20.42 -30.26 23.23
C VAL A 515 21.53 -31.33 23.19
N THR A 516 21.24 -32.47 22.57
CA THR A 516 22.14 -33.63 22.49
C THR A 516 22.21 -34.16 21.05
N GLU A 517 23.17 -35.04 20.73
CA GLU A 517 23.27 -35.66 19.39
C GLU A 517 21.96 -36.29 18.89
N ASP A 518 21.24 -37.01 19.76
CA ASP A 518 19.95 -37.61 19.42
C ASP A 518 18.85 -36.56 19.16
N THR A 519 18.90 -35.43 19.87
CA THR A 519 17.83 -34.43 19.93
C THR A 519 18.09 -33.19 19.07
N LYS A 520 19.30 -32.97 18.55
CA LYS A 520 19.65 -31.77 17.77
C LYS A 520 18.80 -31.61 16.50
N LYS A 521 18.37 -32.72 15.89
CA LYS A 521 17.41 -32.72 14.76
C LYS A 521 16.02 -32.20 15.15
N GLU A 522 15.57 -32.46 16.38
CA GLU A 522 14.33 -31.89 16.92
C GLU A 522 14.52 -30.40 17.23
N TYR A 523 15.63 -30.04 17.89
CA TYR A 523 15.97 -28.65 18.22
C TYR A 523 15.99 -27.77 16.97
N VAL A 524 16.75 -28.14 15.92
CA VAL A 524 16.81 -27.38 14.67
C VAL A 524 15.42 -27.26 14.02
N ARG A 525 14.63 -28.35 13.96
CA ARG A 525 13.27 -28.31 13.41
C ARG A 525 12.36 -27.34 14.17
N LEU A 526 12.42 -27.32 15.51
CA LEU A 526 11.61 -26.41 16.32
C LEU A 526 12.10 -24.96 16.20
N TYR A 527 13.42 -24.72 16.21
CA TYR A 527 14.01 -23.39 16.03
C TYR A 527 13.58 -22.78 14.69
N VAL A 528 13.72 -23.52 13.59
CA VAL A 528 13.33 -23.06 12.24
C VAL A 528 11.85 -22.70 12.18
N ASN A 529 10.96 -23.55 12.71
CA ASN A 529 9.52 -23.26 12.70
C ASN A 529 9.18 -22.03 13.56
N TRP A 530 9.79 -21.90 14.75
CA TRP A 530 9.63 -20.74 15.62
C TRP A 530 10.12 -19.44 14.93
N ARG A 531 11.34 -19.42 14.39
CA ARG A 531 11.96 -18.24 13.75
C ARG A 531 11.17 -17.71 12.53
N PHE A 532 10.30 -18.53 11.94
CA PHE A 532 9.43 -18.22 10.80
C PHE A 532 7.96 -17.94 11.15
N LEU A 533 7.56 -18.12 12.41
CA LEU A 533 6.17 -17.98 12.86
C LEU A 533 6.01 -17.01 14.04
N HIS A 534 7.02 -16.88 14.89
CA HIS A 534 6.97 -16.16 16.16
C HIS A 534 6.51 -14.71 16.01
N GLY A 535 5.39 -14.39 16.68
CA GLY A 535 4.83 -13.04 16.68
C GLY A 535 4.05 -12.69 15.41
N ILE A 536 3.96 -13.61 14.43
CA ILE A 536 3.20 -13.44 13.19
C ILE A 536 2.12 -14.53 12.99
N GLU A 537 1.94 -15.47 13.94
CA GLU A 537 1.04 -16.61 13.77
C GLU A 537 -0.41 -16.19 13.50
N ALA A 538 -0.94 -15.23 14.26
CA ALA A 538 -2.31 -14.76 14.13
C ALA A 538 -2.52 -13.96 12.83
N GLN A 539 -1.53 -13.15 12.46
CA GLN A 539 -1.47 -12.35 11.23
C GLN A 539 -1.46 -13.26 10.00
N PHE A 540 -0.57 -14.25 9.98
CA PHE A 540 -0.46 -15.20 8.89
C PHE A 540 -1.72 -16.07 8.77
N LEU A 541 -2.27 -16.57 9.88
CA LEU A 541 -3.51 -17.35 9.88
C LEU A 541 -4.71 -16.54 9.36
N ALA A 542 -4.80 -15.25 9.70
CA ALA A 542 -5.83 -14.35 9.18
C ALA A 542 -5.69 -14.14 7.66
N LEU A 543 -4.46 -13.93 7.16
CA LEU A 543 -4.18 -13.82 5.72
C LEU A 543 -4.48 -15.12 4.97
N GLN A 544 -3.98 -16.25 5.46
CA GLN A 544 -4.21 -17.58 4.87
C GLN A 544 -5.71 -17.90 4.82
N LYS A 545 -6.48 -17.56 5.86
CA LYS A 545 -7.94 -17.67 5.86
C LYS A 545 -8.59 -16.80 4.78
N GLY A 546 -8.20 -15.53 4.68
CA GLY A 546 -8.73 -14.61 3.66
C GLY A 546 -8.45 -15.06 2.23
N PHE A 547 -7.27 -15.64 2.01
CA PHE A 547 -6.86 -16.22 0.73
C PHE A 547 -7.65 -17.50 0.42
N ASN A 548 -7.74 -18.43 1.38
CA ASN A 548 -8.46 -19.70 1.23
C ASN A 548 -9.99 -19.53 1.10
N GLU A 549 -10.55 -18.41 1.54
CA GLU A 549 -11.95 -18.04 1.26
C GLU A 549 -12.19 -17.78 -0.24
N VAL A 550 -11.19 -17.26 -0.98
CA VAL A 550 -11.33 -16.94 -2.41
C VAL A 550 -10.76 -18.07 -3.30
N ILE A 551 -9.60 -18.63 -2.95
CA ILE A 551 -8.94 -19.73 -3.67
C ILE A 551 -8.92 -20.98 -2.78
N PRO A 552 -9.77 -22.00 -3.04
CA PRO A 552 -9.78 -23.22 -2.24
C PRO A 552 -8.42 -23.94 -2.26
N GLN A 553 -7.80 -24.10 -1.08
CA GLN A 553 -6.45 -24.67 -0.91
C GLN A 553 -6.22 -26.01 -1.65
N HIS A 554 -7.26 -26.83 -1.82
CA HIS A 554 -7.14 -28.11 -2.53
C HIS A 554 -6.77 -27.97 -4.01
N LEU A 555 -7.13 -26.85 -4.66
CA LEU A 555 -6.74 -26.54 -6.04
C LEU A 555 -5.26 -26.18 -6.16
N LEU A 556 -4.62 -25.77 -5.06
CA LEU A 556 -3.21 -25.35 -5.04
C LEU A 556 -2.23 -26.50 -4.74
N LYS A 557 -2.73 -27.70 -4.42
CA LYS A 557 -1.89 -28.88 -4.10
C LYS A 557 -0.90 -29.31 -5.19
N ALA A 558 -1.15 -28.94 -6.44
CA ALA A 558 -0.28 -29.25 -7.57
C ALA A 558 0.91 -28.29 -7.73
N PHE A 559 0.93 -27.17 -6.99
CA PHE A 559 1.91 -26.10 -7.14
C PHE A 559 3.00 -26.16 -6.06
N ASP A 560 4.19 -25.69 -6.40
CA ASP A 560 5.22 -25.32 -5.42
C ASP A 560 5.24 -23.82 -5.10
N GLU A 561 6.03 -23.46 -4.11
CA GLU A 561 6.17 -22.11 -3.55
C GLU A 561 6.69 -21.09 -4.57
N LYS A 562 7.54 -21.51 -5.51
CA LYS A 562 8.06 -20.68 -6.62
C LYS A 562 7.03 -20.57 -7.74
N GLU A 563 6.29 -21.66 -8.00
CA GLU A 563 5.15 -21.63 -8.91
C GLU A 563 4.01 -20.72 -8.39
N LEU A 564 3.74 -20.71 -7.08
CA LEU A 564 2.71 -19.85 -6.48
C LEU A 564 3.14 -18.38 -6.47
N GLU A 565 4.39 -18.07 -6.12
CA GLU A 565 4.99 -16.73 -6.31
C GLU A 565 4.73 -16.21 -7.72
N LEU A 566 5.09 -17.00 -8.75
CA LEU A 566 4.94 -16.62 -10.16
C LEU A 566 3.48 -16.47 -10.63
N ILE A 567 2.52 -17.06 -9.92
CA ILE A 567 1.08 -16.90 -10.18
C ILE A 567 0.53 -15.64 -9.50
N VAL A 568 1.04 -15.28 -8.32
CA VAL A 568 0.60 -14.13 -7.52
C VAL A 568 1.25 -12.83 -8.00
N CYS A 569 2.58 -12.84 -8.24
CA CYS A 569 3.39 -11.67 -8.56
C CYS A 569 3.83 -11.60 -10.05
N GLY A 570 3.59 -12.66 -10.83
CA GLY A 570 3.97 -12.71 -12.25
C GLY A 570 5.47 -12.86 -12.49
N LEU A 571 5.93 -12.61 -13.72
CA LEU A 571 7.37 -12.58 -14.00
C LEU A 571 8.00 -11.26 -13.52
N GLY A 572 8.98 -11.38 -12.62
CA GLY A 572 9.70 -10.24 -12.06
C GLY A 572 10.49 -9.43 -13.10
N LYS A 573 11.17 -10.13 -14.03
CA LYS A 573 12.07 -9.53 -15.02
C LYS A 573 11.43 -9.44 -16.41
N ILE A 574 11.49 -8.25 -17.02
CA ILE A 574 11.01 -7.99 -18.37
C ILE A 574 12.11 -8.33 -19.39
N ASP A 575 11.86 -9.36 -20.21
CA ASP A 575 12.70 -9.68 -21.37
C ASP A 575 12.33 -8.79 -22.56
N ILE A 576 13.26 -7.92 -22.96
CA ILE A 576 13.07 -6.96 -24.07
C ILE A 576 13.03 -7.69 -25.42
N VAL A 577 13.73 -8.82 -25.57
CA VAL A 577 13.75 -9.60 -26.81
C VAL A 577 12.43 -10.32 -27.00
N ASP A 578 11.85 -10.89 -25.93
CA ASP A 578 10.50 -11.45 -25.94
C ASP A 578 9.42 -10.36 -26.16
N TRP A 579 9.57 -9.18 -25.55
CA TRP A 579 8.67 -8.04 -25.80
C TRP A 579 8.70 -7.58 -27.27
N ARG A 580 9.91 -7.38 -27.81
CA ARG A 580 10.14 -6.86 -29.16
C ARG A 580 9.72 -7.85 -30.25
N SER A 581 9.96 -9.14 -30.06
CA SER A 581 9.54 -10.20 -30.99
C SER A 581 8.02 -10.44 -30.99
N ASN A 582 7.34 -10.22 -29.86
CA ASN A 582 5.88 -10.38 -29.74
C ASN A 582 5.09 -9.06 -29.85
N THR A 583 5.71 -7.99 -30.38
CA THR A 583 5.05 -6.71 -30.61
C THR A 583 4.49 -6.61 -32.04
N ARG A 584 3.20 -6.30 -32.14
CA ARG A 584 2.52 -5.98 -33.40
C ARG A 584 2.66 -4.48 -33.73
N LEU A 585 2.74 -4.15 -35.01
CA LEU A 585 2.83 -2.77 -35.50
C LEU A 585 1.58 -2.40 -36.31
N LYS A 586 1.12 -1.15 -36.23
CA LYS A 586 -0.02 -0.60 -36.98
C LYS A 586 0.28 0.81 -37.47
N HIS A 587 0.14 1.03 -38.78
CA HIS A 587 0.55 2.25 -39.50
C HIS A 587 2.03 2.66 -39.34
N CYS A 588 2.86 1.76 -38.83
CA CYS A 588 4.31 1.87 -38.78
C CYS A 588 4.94 0.50 -39.11
N THR A 589 6.23 0.50 -39.41
CA THR A 589 7.04 -0.70 -39.73
C THR A 589 8.22 -0.83 -38.77
N THR A 590 8.87 -1.99 -38.75
CA THR A 590 10.13 -2.22 -38.02
C THR A 590 11.22 -1.21 -38.37
N ASP A 591 11.15 -0.66 -39.59
CA ASP A 591 12.10 0.32 -40.09
C ASP A 591 11.76 1.77 -39.80
N SER A 592 10.53 2.05 -39.36
CA SER A 592 10.08 3.41 -39.03
C SER A 592 10.88 3.96 -37.85
N ASN A 593 11.33 5.22 -37.97
CA ASN A 593 12.09 5.92 -36.93
C ASN A 593 11.38 5.85 -35.56
N ILE A 594 10.05 6.03 -35.53
CA ILE A 594 9.24 5.94 -34.30
C ILE A 594 9.41 4.60 -33.55
N VAL A 595 9.54 3.48 -34.29
CA VAL A 595 9.70 2.14 -33.72
C VAL A 595 11.14 1.89 -33.28
N LYS A 596 12.12 2.34 -34.07
CA LYS A 596 13.55 2.30 -33.72
C LYS A 596 13.84 3.13 -32.47
N TRP A 597 13.24 4.31 -32.35
CA TRP A 597 13.37 5.21 -31.21
C TRP A 597 12.63 4.68 -29.97
N PHE A 598 11.43 4.12 -30.12
CA PHE A 598 10.72 3.46 -29.03
C PHE A 598 11.57 2.33 -28.41
N TRP A 599 12.10 1.40 -29.21
CA TRP A 599 12.92 0.31 -28.66
C TRP A 599 14.23 0.81 -28.05
N LYS A 600 14.89 1.82 -28.65
CA LYS A 600 16.07 2.47 -28.04
C LYS A 600 15.75 3.09 -26.66
N ALA A 601 14.57 3.68 -26.49
CA ALA A 601 14.11 4.18 -25.20
C ALA A 601 13.91 3.03 -24.19
N VAL A 602 13.17 1.96 -24.56
CA VAL A 602 12.95 0.77 -23.69
C VAL A 602 14.25 0.06 -23.32
N GLU A 603 15.21 0.00 -24.23
CA GLU A 603 16.55 -0.55 -24.01
C GLU A 603 17.35 0.30 -23.03
N SER A 604 17.22 1.63 -23.05
CA SER A 604 17.88 2.54 -22.09
C SER A 604 17.17 2.70 -20.74
N PHE A 605 15.90 2.31 -20.62
CA PHE A 605 15.17 2.32 -19.34
C PHE A 605 15.70 1.26 -18.36
N ASP A 606 15.63 1.56 -17.06
CA ASP A 606 15.79 0.60 -15.96
C ASP A 606 14.58 -0.35 -15.83
N GLU A 607 14.66 -1.35 -14.95
CA GLU A 607 13.57 -2.34 -14.79
C GLU A 607 12.28 -1.70 -14.22
N GLU A 608 12.38 -0.62 -13.43
CA GLU A 608 11.25 0.16 -12.89
C GLU A 608 10.50 0.92 -14.00
N ARG A 609 11.20 1.63 -14.88
CA ARG A 609 10.61 2.35 -16.02
C ARG A 609 10.08 1.41 -17.09
N ARG A 610 10.72 0.26 -17.31
CA ARG A 610 10.16 -0.82 -18.16
C ARG A 610 8.85 -1.35 -17.57
N ALA A 611 8.76 -1.53 -16.26
CA ALA A 611 7.54 -1.94 -15.57
C ALA A 611 6.43 -0.88 -15.66
N ARG A 612 6.74 0.41 -15.42
CA ARG A 612 5.78 1.52 -15.62
C ARG A 612 5.27 1.61 -17.05
N LEU A 613 6.14 1.47 -18.07
CA LEU A 613 5.72 1.46 -19.46
C LEU A 613 4.83 0.26 -19.80
N LEU A 614 5.16 -0.94 -19.30
CA LEU A 614 4.32 -2.12 -19.49
C LEU A 614 2.94 -1.93 -18.84
N GLN A 615 2.91 -1.35 -17.64
CA GLN A 615 1.69 -1.03 -16.91
C GLN A 615 0.85 0.01 -17.63
N PHE A 616 1.45 1.11 -18.09
CA PHE A 616 0.77 2.16 -18.87
C PHE A 616 0.03 1.56 -20.07
N VAL A 617 0.67 0.66 -20.84
CA VAL A 617 0.08 0.13 -22.07
C VAL A 617 -0.88 -1.06 -21.86
N THR A 618 -0.71 -1.84 -20.78
CA THR A 618 -1.45 -3.12 -20.58
C THR A 618 -2.31 -3.18 -19.31
N GLY A 619 -2.14 -2.24 -18.39
CA GLY A 619 -2.68 -2.28 -17.02
C GLY A 619 -1.92 -3.20 -16.07
N SER A 620 -0.77 -3.77 -16.47
CA SER A 620 0.05 -4.69 -15.65
C SER A 620 1.54 -4.32 -15.73
N SER A 621 2.22 -4.15 -14.60
CA SER A 621 3.68 -4.02 -14.52
C SER A 621 4.44 -5.32 -14.80
N ARG A 622 3.72 -6.46 -14.83
CA ARG A 622 4.26 -7.82 -14.87
C ARG A 622 3.89 -8.56 -16.16
N VAL A 623 4.81 -9.38 -16.65
CA VAL A 623 4.66 -10.19 -17.89
C VAL A 623 4.00 -11.54 -17.56
N PRO A 624 3.08 -12.06 -18.39
CA PRO A 624 2.55 -13.41 -18.23
C PRO A 624 3.63 -14.50 -18.28
N LEU A 625 3.43 -15.57 -17.52
CA LEU A 625 4.33 -16.73 -17.42
C LEU A 625 4.76 -17.36 -18.75
N GLN A 626 3.93 -17.25 -19.79
CA GLN A 626 4.17 -17.78 -21.13
C GLN A 626 4.95 -16.80 -22.04
N GLY A 627 5.36 -15.64 -21.51
CA GLY A 627 5.96 -14.54 -22.27
C GLY A 627 4.91 -13.58 -22.88
N PHE A 628 5.41 -12.55 -23.55
CA PHE A 628 4.63 -11.49 -24.19
C PHE A 628 3.63 -12.00 -25.23
N LYS A 629 3.89 -13.17 -25.84
CA LYS A 629 2.95 -13.88 -26.73
C LYS A 629 1.58 -14.18 -26.10
N ALA A 630 1.50 -14.25 -24.77
CA ALA A 630 0.26 -14.55 -24.04
C ALA A 630 -0.32 -13.34 -23.28
N LEU A 631 0.10 -12.11 -23.62
CA LEU A 631 -0.53 -10.89 -23.10
C LEU A 631 -2.06 -10.94 -23.27
N GLN A 632 -2.80 -10.49 -22.25
CA GLN A 632 -4.25 -10.58 -22.18
C GLN A 632 -4.88 -9.19 -22.33
N GLY A 633 -5.82 -9.03 -23.25
CA GLY A 633 -6.75 -7.91 -23.28
C GLY A 633 -8.00 -8.17 -22.43
N ALA A 634 -9.01 -7.31 -22.55
CA ALA A 634 -10.31 -7.45 -21.92
C ALA A 634 -11.17 -8.59 -22.54
N ALA A 635 -10.80 -9.07 -23.72
CA ALA A 635 -11.49 -10.11 -24.49
C ALA A 635 -10.56 -11.30 -24.85
N GLY A 636 -9.63 -11.65 -23.97
CA GLY A 636 -8.66 -12.74 -24.17
C GLY A 636 -7.34 -12.29 -24.82
N PRO A 637 -6.56 -13.21 -25.42
CA PRO A 637 -5.20 -12.94 -25.89
C PRO A 637 -5.09 -11.74 -26.86
N ARG A 638 -4.19 -10.80 -26.52
CA ARG A 638 -3.88 -9.58 -27.29
C ARG A 638 -2.40 -9.25 -27.12
N LEU A 639 -1.63 -9.39 -28.20
CA LEU A 639 -0.23 -8.95 -28.25
C LEU A 639 -0.08 -7.45 -27.97
N PHE A 640 1.09 -7.07 -27.45
CA PHE A 640 1.50 -5.66 -27.37
C PHE A 640 1.46 -5.04 -28.78
N THR A 641 0.92 -3.83 -28.92
CA THR A 641 0.73 -3.19 -30.23
C THR A 641 1.21 -1.74 -30.22
N ILE A 642 2.21 -1.42 -31.04
CA ILE A 642 2.59 -0.03 -31.33
C ILE A 642 1.75 0.46 -32.51
N HIS A 643 1.10 1.61 -32.35
CA HIS A 643 0.20 2.20 -33.33
C HIS A 643 0.65 3.64 -33.58
N GLN A 644 1.20 3.92 -34.77
CA GLN A 644 1.46 5.30 -35.16
C GLN A 644 0.13 5.97 -35.55
N ILE A 645 -0.18 7.10 -34.93
CA ILE A 645 -1.40 7.87 -35.19
C ILE A 645 -1.07 9.18 -35.91
N ASP A 646 -1.97 9.62 -36.78
CA ASP A 646 -1.92 10.97 -37.34
C ASP A 646 -2.51 11.94 -36.31
N ALA A 647 -1.63 12.62 -35.59
CA ALA A 647 -1.96 13.52 -34.48
C ALA A 647 -0.83 14.54 -34.27
N ASN A 648 -1.12 15.63 -33.57
CA ASN A 648 -0.14 16.66 -33.27
C ASN A 648 1.03 16.10 -32.44
N ALA A 649 2.26 16.26 -32.93
CA ALA A 649 3.49 15.79 -32.29
C ALA A 649 3.83 16.51 -30.95
N ASN A 650 3.01 17.45 -30.49
CA ASN A 650 3.08 18.00 -29.14
C ASN A 650 2.30 17.17 -28.09
N ASN A 651 1.37 16.30 -28.54
CA ASN A 651 0.60 15.43 -27.68
C ASN A 651 1.49 14.37 -27.01
N LEU A 652 1.06 13.87 -25.84
CA LEU A 652 1.64 12.67 -25.23
C LEU A 652 1.17 11.40 -25.98
N PRO A 653 1.91 10.28 -25.90
CA PRO A 653 1.39 8.97 -26.32
C PRO A 653 0.15 8.62 -25.48
N LYS A 654 -0.83 7.94 -26.07
CA LYS A 654 -2.05 7.49 -25.35
C LYS A 654 -2.14 5.97 -25.31
N ALA A 655 -2.51 5.40 -24.17
CA ALA A 655 -2.59 3.96 -23.97
C ALA A 655 -4.02 3.42 -24.04
N HIS A 656 -4.13 2.17 -24.48
CA HIS A 656 -5.38 1.45 -24.67
C HIS A 656 -5.28 0.05 -24.03
N THR A 657 -5.57 -0.01 -22.72
CA THR A 657 -5.36 -1.18 -21.85
C THR A 657 -6.35 -2.34 -22.07
N CYS A 658 -7.48 -2.13 -22.77
CA CYS A 658 -8.39 -3.21 -23.25
C CYS A 658 -7.69 -4.33 -24.04
N PHE A 659 -6.51 -4.00 -24.52
CA PHE A 659 -6.24 -4.06 -25.94
C PHE A 659 -4.73 -4.05 -26.22
N ASN A 660 -3.92 -3.78 -25.18
CA ASN A 660 -2.45 -3.76 -25.12
C ASN A 660 -1.78 -2.88 -26.19
N ARG A 661 -2.39 -1.72 -26.48
CA ARG A 661 -1.97 -0.84 -27.58
C ARG A 661 -1.51 0.53 -27.07
N ILE A 662 -0.40 1.02 -27.61
CA ILE A 662 0.08 2.39 -27.42
C ILE A 662 -0.02 3.17 -28.73
N ASP A 663 -0.70 4.32 -28.68
CA ASP A 663 -0.88 5.23 -29.79
C ASP A 663 0.16 6.35 -29.68
N ILE A 664 1.08 6.39 -30.64
CA ILE A 664 2.25 7.29 -30.64
C ILE A 664 2.12 8.32 -31.79
N PRO A 665 2.14 9.63 -31.49
CA PRO A 665 2.24 10.69 -32.51
C PRO A 665 3.51 10.59 -33.37
N PRO A 666 3.56 11.25 -34.54
CA PRO A 666 4.73 11.24 -35.43
C PRO A 666 5.79 12.23 -34.94
N TYR A 667 6.46 11.92 -33.82
CA TYR A 667 7.54 12.75 -33.28
C TYR A 667 8.70 12.92 -34.26
N GLU A 668 9.34 14.09 -34.18
CA GLU A 668 10.36 14.57 -35.13
C GLU A 668 11.78 14.13 -34.75
N SER A 669 12.03 13.78 -33.49
CA SER A 669 13.35 13.32 -33.00
C SER A 669 13.24 12.22 -31.93
N TYR A 670 14.36 11.55 -31.66
CA TYR A 670 14.47 10.55 -30.59
C TYR A 670 14.22 11.17 -29.21
N GLU A 671 14.77 12.36 -28.97
CA GLU A 671 14.73 13.07 -27.70
C GLU A 671 13.29 13.48 -27.39
N LYS A 672 12.57 14.05 -28.36
CA LYS A 672 11.16 14.41 -28.20
C LYS A 672 10.27 13.19 -27.95
N LEU A 673 10.55 12.04 -28.58
CA LEU A 673 9.87 10.77 -28.27
C LEU A 673 10.21 10.30 -26.85
N TYR A 674 11.48 10.32 -26.47
CA TYR A 674 11.97 9.86 -25.17
C TYR A 674 11.32 10.66 -24.05
N ASP A 675 11.39 12.00 -24.11
CA ASP A 675 10.80 12.90 -23.13
C ASP A 675 9.28 12.72 -23.06
N LYS A 676 8.57 12.71 -24.20
CA LYS A 676 7.10 12.55 -24.22
C LYS A 676 6.64 11.17 -23.74
N LEU A 677 7.42 10.12 -23.99
CA LEU A 677 7.14 8.78 -23.47
C LEU A 677 7.41 8.70 -21.97
N LEU A 678 8.50 9.33 -21.50
CA LEU A 678 8.88 9.37 -20.09
C LEU A 678 7.86 10.17 -19.26
N THR A 679 7.51 11.39 -19.70
CA THR A 679 6.42 12.19 -19.12
C THR A 679 5.12 11.39 -19.06
N ALA A 680 4.76 10.67 -20.12
CA ALA A 680 3.53 9.87 -20.11
C ALA A 680 3.54 8.74 -19.07
N ILE A 681 4.67 8.04 -18.85
CA ILE A 681 4.74 6.95 -17.87
C ILE A 681 5.06 7.39 -16.44
N GLU A 682 5.57 8.63 -16.23
CA GLU A 682 5.87 9.19 -14.91
C GLU A 682 4.73 10.12 -14.39
N GLU A 683 3.98 10.80 -15.26
CA GLU A 683 2.84 11.65 -14.85
C GLU A 683 1.49 10.91 -14.78
N THR A 684 1.29 9.79 -15.50
CA THR A 684 -0.01 9.07 -15.50
C THR A 684 -0.24 8.18 -14.27
N CYS A 685 -0.23 8.79 -13.09
CA CYS A 685 -0.87 8.23 -11.88
C CYS A 685 -2.41 8.24 -11.98
N GLY A 686 -2.95 7.81 -13.12
CA GLY A 686 -4.37 7.70 -13.44
C GLY A 686 -4.65 7.78 -14.95
N PHE A 687 -5.49 6.89 -15.46
CA PHE A 687 -5.89 6.83 -16.88
C PHE A 687 -6.92 7.91 -17.30
N ALA A 688 -6.79 9.14 -16.81
CA ALA A 688 -7.69 10.25 -17.13
C ALA A 688 -6.98 11.62 -17.09
N VAL A 689 -6.37 12.00 -18.22
CA VAL A 689 -6.07 13.41 -18.56
C VAL A 689 -6.46 13.62 -20.02
N GLU A 690 -7.41 14.52 -20.27
CA GLU A 690 -7.79 14.97 -21.62
C GLU A 690 -6.87 16.08 -22.12
#